data_AF-A0AAD9D4I2-F1
#
_entry.id   AF-A0AAD9D4I2-F1
#
_cell.length_a   1.000
_cell.length_b   1.000
_cell.length_c   1.000
_cell.angle_alpha   90.00
_cell.angle_beta   90.00
_cell.angle_gamma   90.00
#
_symmetry.space_group_name_H-M   'P 1'
#
loop_
_entity.id
_entity.type
_entity.pdbx_description
1 polymer ?
#
loop_
_entity_poly.entity_id
_entity_poly.type
_entity_poly.pdbx_seq_one_letter_code
_entity_poly.pdbx_strand_id
1 'polypeptide(L)'
;MAKQLSGWTPKTEHLLLYNGGGGYDIIDHAMEASFPMHCLLHELRTNGWIGDFDESGGDTAKKGRLAPARTAADVNLQSLFGGFLDDDNSDKGTSSNVRGDESAFISREERSQLDFPVNYPFLHRLIRSIEITVTKDDTMLQRHFKFDTSQTSVQLARYCGDDKSGYPRHCDRGMTCTQEGNHNSDDEEGKMQRLLTFVYYLTPSDWDEQLDGGALRMFSTQQDDASEGTNNNDSYFDVTPHSGRLVVFRSDVMEHEVMPSKRRERIAITVWLYGRRVRSDDDKLLVSSLGKESASRGAISVPDTVLLPPPLLIAESVTQQQGEATIFVAIPSYRDIETFPTIKSLIETSKNPQRIYIGVVFQVDTSSNEEVEQFTSGSDYASYFKEYKWNPQTNLRTITIDHRHATGPCYARHLAQSLHRGEDYVLQIDSHMRFRPGWDVYLIHQLNQCHDPSMSVLTTYPPNYDHPHGPGPHAETRGTILVPWKFDDKDGMLRQKGRLMNKSTSSSQNNNNIPCLLFAGGFNFFQPSLLELCPYDGKLHGLFFGEEISMAVRLFTNGVDLYAPPQTVCYHMWKRNPLRKTQDVGSVGGDNDSINASDPTSGREASLNIVRMQLRGMGRGLGTVRTVKQFEEALGVDFETHELSKGRENAGLDDEAFVSSSQGITGDDATLNGTNDEARIAENDMSTVMSLVSQFMGNA
;
A
#
# COMPACT_ATOMS: atom_id res chain seq x y z
N MET A 1 31.69 -5.50 22.35
CA MET A 1 31.07 -5.30 21.02
C MET A 1 29.56 -5.18 21.18
N ALA A 2 29.11 -4.03 21.69
CA ALA A 2 27.69 -3.69 21.79
C ALA A 2 27.37 -2.71 20.65
N LYS A 3 27.15 -3.23 19.44
CA LYS A 3 26.31 -2.52 18.47
C LYS A 3 24.88 -2.86 18.88
N GLN A 4 24.09 -1.86 19.25
CA GLN A 4 22.66 -2.03 19.55
C GLN A 4 22.00 -2.72 18.36
N LEU A 5 21.61 -3.97 18.54
CA LEU A 5 20.82 -4.76 17.59
C LEU A 5 19.35 -4.40 17.83
N SER A 6 18.81 -3.48 17.04
CA SER A 6 17.36 -3.23 16.95
C SER A 6 16.80 -4.10 15.83
N GLY A 7 15.88 -5.01 16.15
CA GLY A 7 15.55 -6.11 15.24
C GLY A 7 14.15 -6.12 14.66
N TRP A 8 13.39 -5.03 14.80
CA TRP A 8 12.24 -4.63 13.97
C TRP A 8 11.59 -3.42 14.68
N THR A 9 10.90 -2.56 13.95
CA THR A 9 10.07 -1.49 14.53
C THR A 9 8.62 -1.83 14.17
N PRO A 10 7.66 -1.84 15.12
CA PRO A 10 6.24 -1.99 14.79
C PRO A 10 5.89 -0.98 13.71
N LYS A 11 5.38 -1.47 12.57
CA LYS A 11 5.18 -0.64 11.39
C LYS A 11 3.88 0.17 11.46
N THR A 12 3.03 -0.09 12.45
CA THR A 12 1.72 0.54 12.56
C THR A 12 1.34 0.86 14.00
N GLU A 13 0.38 1.78 14.16
CA GLU A 13 -0.29 2.03 15.45
C GLU A 13 -1.45 1.04 15.69
N HIS A 14 -1.71 0.08 14.78
CA HIS A 14 -2.84 -0.87 14.87
C HIS A 14 -2.75 -1.76 16.10
N LEU A 15 -1.53 -2.15 16.49
CA LEU A 15 -1.26 -2.92 17.71
C LEU A 15 -1.70 -2.18 19.00
N LEU A 16 -1.86 -0.86 18.95
CA LEU A 16 -2.16 0.02 20.08
C LEU A 16 -3.59 0.57 20.05
N LEU A 17 -4.39 0.25 19.03
CA LEU A 17 -5.73 0.82 18.87
C LEU A 17 -6.62 0.47 20.08
N TYR A 18 -7.25 1.52 20.60
CA TYR A 18 -8.08 1.54 21.82
C TYR A 18 -9.57 1.29 21.54
N ASN A 19 -9.93 1.14 20.26
CA ASN A 19 -11.32 1.11 19.79
C ASN A 19 -11.75 -0.27 19.27
N GLY A 20 -11.29 -1.36 19.90
CA GLY A 20 -11.85 -2.70 19.67
C GLY A 20 -11.70 -3.28 18.25
N GLY A 21 -10.98 -2.60 17.35
CA GLY A 21 -10.57 -3.12 16.05
C GLY A 21 -9.32 -3.98 16.25
N GLY A 22 -9.51 -5.30 16.25
CA GLY A 22 -8.44 -6.27 16.45
C GLY A 22 -7.16 -5.96 15.67
N GLY A 23 -6.09 -5.57 16.40
CA GLY A 23 -4.83 -5.12 15.83
C GLY A 23 -3.78 -6.21 15.65
N TYR A 24 -3.13 -6.23 14.49
CA TYR A 24 -1.99 -7.07 14.15
C TYR A 24 -1.07 -6.38 13.13
N ASP A 25 0.19 -6.82 13.07
CA ASP A 25 1.22 -6.42 12.12
C ASP A 25 1.79 -7.66 11.43
N ILE A 26 2.08 -7.58 10.13
CA ILE A 26 2.82 -8.60 9.37
C ILE A 26 4.14 -7.99 8.88
N ILE A 27 5.24 -8.70 9.14
CA ILE A 27 6.59 -8.25 8.84
C ILE A 27 7.33 -9.35 8.09
N ASP A 28 7.46 -9.22 6.77
CA ASP A 28 8.13 -10.23 5.93
C ASP A 28 9.64 -10.35 6.19
N HIS A 29 10.26 -9.31 6.76
CA HIS A 29 11.68 -9.26 7.09
C HIS A 29 11.89 -8.60 8.44
N ALA A 30 11.74 -9.36 9.53
CA ALA A 30 11.87 -8.80 10.88
C ALA A 30 13.27 -8.21 11.11
N MET A 31 14.32 -8.94 10.73
CA MET A 31 15.69 -8.73 11.21
C MET A 31 16.67 -8.39 10.06
N GLU A 32 16.50 -7.25 9.36
CA GLU A 32 17.26 -6.88 8.15
C GLU A 32 17.12 -7.93 7.01
N ALA A 33 17.50 -7.58 5.77
CA ALA A 33 17.45 -8.54 4.63
C ALA A 33 18.43 -9.73 4.77
N SER A 34 19.17 -9.81 5.88
CA SER A 34 20.29 -10.71 6.11
C SER A 34 20.14 -11.63 7.33
N PHE A 35 18.97 -11.74 7.97
CA PHE A 35 18.81 -12.73 9.06
C PHE A 35 18.90 -14.15 8.50
N PRO A 36 19.86 -14.97 8.98
CA PRO A 36 20.15 -16.25 8.36
C PRO A 36 19.16 -17.31 8.85
N MET A 37 17.95 -17.31 8.27
CA MET A 37 16.88 -18.24 8.62
C MET A 37 17.32 -19.70 8.48
N HIS A 38 18.07 -20.03 7.41
CA HIS A 38 18.62 -21.37 7.23
C HIS A 38 19.55 -21.78 8.39
N CYS A 39 20.30 -20.82 8.96
CA CYS A 39 21.14 -21.08 10.13
C CYS A 39 20.33 -21.27 11.40
N LEU A 40 19.21 -20.56 11.58
CA LEU A 40 18.29 -20.79 12.70
C LEU A 40 17.61 -22.17 12.61
N LEU A 41 17.12 -22.55 11.42
CA LEU A 41 16.53 -23.87 11.23
C LEU A 41 17.56 -24.99 11.44
N HIS A 42 18.79 -24.79 10.95
CA HIS A 42 19.91 -25.70 11.19
C HIS A 42 20.24 -25.80 12.69
N GLU A 43 20.33 -24.67 13.41
CA GLU A 43 20.56 -24.63 14.85
C GLU A 43 19.52 -25.46 15.63
N LEU A 44 18.24 -25.33 15.28
CA LEU A 44 17.17 -26.09 15.94
C LEU A 44 17.27 -27.59 15.66
N ARG A 45 17.63 -28.01 14.43
CA ARG A 45 17.85 -29.42 14.09
C ARG A 45 19.07 -30.01 14.79
N THR A 46 20.22 -29.33 14.71
CA THR A 46 21.48 -29.79 15.32
C THR A 46 21.40 -29.93 16.83
N ASN A 47 20.66 -29.03 17.50
CA ASN A 47 20.43 -29.11 18.94
C ASN A 47 19.28 -30.06 19.34
N GLY A 48 18.71 -30.79 18.39
CA GLY A 48 17.71 -31.83 18.63
C GLY A 48 16.32 -31.29 19.01
N TRP A 49 16.02 -30.03 18.71
CA TRP A 49 14.65 -29.51 18.87
C TRP A 49 13.73 -30.11 17.82
N ILE A 50 14.16 -30.14 16.57
CA ILE A 50 13.45 -30.74 15.43
C ILE A 50 14.19 -32.03 15.04
N GLY A 51 13.48 -33.16 14.92
CA GLY A 51 14.08 -34.43 14.50
C GLY A 51 14.37 -34.50 13.00
N ASP A 52 15.39 -35.24 12.60
CA ASP A 52 15.65 -35.59 11.19
C ASP A 52 14.77 -36.78 10.77
N PHE A 53 14.13 -36.69 9.60
CA PHE A 53 13.49 -37.84 8.95
C PHE A 53 14.60 -38.65 8.24
N ASP A 54 15.05 -39.74 8.85
CA ASP A 54 15.90 -40.70 8.16
C ASP A 54 14.99 -41.68 7.39
N GLU A 55 15.00 -41.62 6.05
CA GLU A 55 14.22 -42.52 5.17
C GLU A 55 14.72 -43.98 5.18
N SER A 56 15.85 -44.26 5.82
CA SER A 56 16.29 -45.64 6.09
C SER A 56 15.79 -46.08 7.46
N GLY A 57 14.71 -46.87 7.48
CA GLY A 57 14.07 -47.43 8.69
C GLY A 57 15.01 -48.27 9.58
N GLY A 58 15.88 -47.58 10.31
CA GLY A 58 16.78 -48.10 11.33
C GLY A 58 16.53 -47.42 12.67
N ASP A 59 16.64 -48.18 13.75
CA ASP A 59 16.20 -47.92 15.13
C ASP A 59 16.99 -46.81 15.88
N THR A 60 17.51 -45.81 15.16
CA THR A 60 18.31 -44.71 15.71
C THR A 60 17.84 -43.32 15.27
N ALA A 61 16.54 -43.13 15.07
CA ALA A 61 15.97 -41.79 14.95
C ALA A 61 16.12 -41.06 16.30
N LYS A 62 16.96 -40.02 16.37
CA LYS A 62 17.01 -39.13 17.54
C LYS A 62 15.65 -38.42 17.65
N LYS A 63 14.81 -38.90 18.56
CA LYS A 63 13.52 -38.29 18.88
C LYS A 63 13.76 -36.84 19.32
N GLY A 64 13.34 -35.88 18.49
CA GLY A 64 13.47 -34.46 18.81
C GLY A 64 12.68 -34.09 20.07
N ARG A 65 12.91 -32.89 20.60
CA ARG A 65 12.22 -32.39 21.82
C ARG A 65 10.75 -32.05 21.60
N LEU A 66 10.29 -31.98 20.34
CA LEU A 66 8.88 -31.79 19.99
C LEU A 66 8.05 -33.01 20.41
N ALA A 67 6.88 -32.75 20.98
CA ALA A 67 5.92 -33.78 21.39
C ALA A 67 4.51 -33.41 20.91
N PRO A 68 3.60 -34.38 20.72
CA PRO A 68 2.21 -34.10 20.35
C PRO A 68 1.56 -33.10 21.30
N ALA A 69 1.02 -32.04 20.73
CA ALA A 69 0.48 -30.91 21.46
C ALA A 69 -0.89 -31.29 22.11
N ARG A 70 -1.09 -31.03 23.41
CA ARG A 70 -2.31 -31.47 24.17
C ARG A 70 -3.31 -30.33 24.44
N THR A 71 -4.60 -30.52 24.14
CA THR A 71 -5.66 -29.49 24.35
C THR A 71 -5.95 -29.22 25.82
N ALA A 72 -6.50 -28.04 26.14
CA ALA A 72 -6.99 -27.73 27.48
C ALA A 72 -8.11 -28.71 27.94
N ALA A 73 -8.84 -29.29 26.99
CA ALA A 73 -9.80 -30.37 27.24
C ALA A 73 -9.11 -31.68 27.69
N ASP A 74 -7.95 -32.02 27.10
CA ASP A 74 -7.15 -33.20 27.51
C ASP A 74 -6.57 -33.06 28.92
N VAL A 75 -6.22 -31.82 29.32
CA VAL A 75 -5.73 -31.50 30.67
C VAL A 75 -6.86 -31.60 31.71
N ASN A 76 -8.09 -31.23 31.35
CA ASN A 76 -9.26 -31.33 32.25
C ASN A 76 -9.78 -32.78 32.37
N LEU A 77 -9.77 -33.57 31.29
CA LEU A 77 -10.19 -34.98 31.30
C LEU A 77 -9.31 -35.86 32.20
N GLN A 78 -7.99 -35.64 32.24
CA GLN A 78 -7.11 -36.36 33.19
C GLN A 78 -7.33 -35.97 34.65
N SER A 79 -7.80 -34.74 34.91
CA SER A 79 -8.16 -34.31 36.28
C SER A 79 -9.50 -34.88 36.75
N LEU A 80 -10.37 -35.31 35.81
CA LEU A 80 -11.70 -35.84 36.08
C LEU A 80 -11.78 -37.38 36.03
N PHE A 81 -10.91 -38.07 35.28
CA PHE A 81 -10.93 -39.54 35.12
C PHE A 81 -9.78 -40.27 35.83
N GLY A 82 -9.23 -39.68 36.89
CA GLY A 82 -8.40 -40.36 37.88
C GLY A 82 -9.16 -41.37 38.76
N GLY A 83 -10.13 -42.10 38.20
CA GLY A 83 -10.92 -43.08 38.92
C GLY A 83 -11.94 -43.79 38.03
N PHE A 84 -11.77 -45.11 37.90
CA PHE A 84 -12.68 -46.14 37.35
C PHE A 84 -12.51 -46.55 35.87
N LEU A 85 -12.51 -47.88 35.71
CA LEU A 85 -12.18 -48.71 34.56
C LEU A 85 -13.40 -49.03 33.66
N ASP A 86 -13.04 -49.46 32.45
CA ASP A 86 -13.68 -50.43 31.53
C ASP A 86 -15.01 -50.16 30.80
N ASP A 87 -14.87 -50.30 29.47
CA ASP A 87 -15.72 -50.98 28.48
C ASP A 87 -16.73 -50.22 27.58
N ASP A 88 -16.60 -50.61 26.31
CA ASP A 88 -17.49 -50.63 25.14
C ASP A 88 -18.20 -49.38 24.54
N ASN A 89 -17.86 -49.17 23.25
CA ASN A 89 -18.71 -48.83 22.11
C ASN A 89 -19.86 -47.80 22.30
N SER A 90 -19.67 -46.58 21.79
CA SER A 90 -20.69 -45.92 20.95
C SER A 90 -20.12 -44.72 20.19
N ASP A 91 -20.25 -44.83 18.87
CA ASP A 91 -20.04 -43.77 17.89
C ASP A 91 -21.15 -42.72 18.03
N LYS A 92 -20.79 -41.49 18.41
CA LYS A 92 -21.61 -40.28 18.21
C LYS A 92 -20.71 -39.09 17.91
N GLY A 93 -20.88 -38.58 16.69
CA GLY A 93 -20.16 -37.47 16.10
C GLY A 93 -20.02 -36.26 17.02
N THR A 94 -18.77 -35.80 17.14
CA THR A 94 -18.38 -34.50 17.66
C THR A 94 -17.38 -33.89 16.69
N SER A 95 -17.57 -32.60 16.41
CA SER A 95 -16.74 -31.80 15.50
C SER A 95 -15.25 -32.03 15.73
N SER A 96 -14.52 -32.35 14.66
CA SER A 96 -13.11 -32.70 14.67
C SER A 96 -12.26 -31.63 15.38
N ASN A 97 -11.79 -31.93 16.59
CA ASN A 97 -10.74 -31.17 17.27
C ASN A 97 -9.39 -31.52 16.63
N VAL A 98 -9.05 -30.76 15.60
CA VAL A 98 -7.82 -30.87 14.80
C VAL A 98 -6.66 -30.26 15.60
N ARG A 99 -5.75 -31.09 16.12
CA ARG A 99 -4.50 -30.67 16.80
C ARG A 99 -3.30 -31.56 16.42
N GLY A 100 -3.20 -31.98 15.16
CA GLY A 100 -2.14 -32.87 14.68
C GLY A 100 -0.69 -32.34 14.82
N ASP A 101 -0.47 -31.20 15.49
CA ASP A 101 0.82 -30.56 15.66
C ASP A 101 1.68 -31.11 16.81
N GLU A 102 2.99 -30.96 16.66
CA GLU A 102 3.98 -31.19 17.69
C GLU A 102 4.51 -29.84 18.22
N SER A 103 4.63 -29.68 19.54
CA SER A 103 5.18 -28.45 20.12
C SER A 103 6.05 -28.69 21.34
N ALA A 104 6.97 -27.75 21.60
CA ALA A 104 7.79 -27.74 22.80
C ALA A 104 8.03 -26.30 23.27
N PHE A 105 8.00 -26.09 24.58
CA PHE A 105 8.37 -24.81 25.17
C PHE A 105 9.87 -24.77 25.45
N ILE A 106 10.50 -23.65 25.11
CA ILE A 106 11.88 -23.37 25.49
C ILE A 106 11.84 -22.69 26.86
N SER A 107 12.19 -23.46 27.89
CA SER A 107 12.03 -23.05 29.30
C SER A 107 12.79 -21.77 29.63
N ARG A 108 12.32 -21.04 30.65
CA ARG A 108 13.01 -19.82 31.11
C ARG A 108 14.36 -20.15 31.72
N GLU A 109 14.42 -21.26 32.45
CA GLU A 109 15.62 -21.79 33.07
C GLU A 109 16.69 -22.01 32.01
N GLU A 110 16.36 -22.70 30.91
CA GLU A 110 17.27 -22.96 29.79
C GLU A 110 17.73 -21.65 29.12
N ARG A 111 16.82 -20.70 28.85
CA ARG A 111 17.19 -19.40 28.26
C ARG A 111 18.03 -18.50 29.15
N SER A 112 17.98 -18.72 30.47
CA SER A 112 18.73 -17.94 31.45
C SER A 112 20.17 -18.46 31.66
N GLN A 113 20.51 -19.63 31.11
CA GLN A 113 21.85 -20.19 31.23
C GLN A 113 22.87 -19.36 30.42
N LEU A 114 24.08 -19.21 30.97
CA LEU A 114 25.15 -18.38 30.36
C LEU A 114 25.64 -18.92 29.01
N ASP A 115 25.47 -20.22 28.76
CA ASP A 115 25.82 -20.89 27.52
C ASP A 115 24.68 -20.87 26.49
N PHE A 116 23.46 -20.46 26.86
CA PHE A 116 22.33 -20.39 25.92
C PHE A 116 22.62 -19.52 24.68
N PRO A 117 23.18 -18.29 24.79
CA PRO A 117 23.55 -17.49 23.61
C PRO A 117 24.67 -18.11 22.76
N VAL A 118 25.45 -19.05 23.33
CA VAL A 118 26.55 -19.74 22.65
C VAL A 118 26.04 -20.98 21.92
N ASN A 119 25.14 -21.73 22.55
CA ASN A 119 24.54 -22.96 22.01
C ASN A 119 23.38 -22.66 21.02
N TYR A 120 22.71 -21.52 21.22
CA TYR A 120 21.54 -21.08 20.45
C TYR A 120 21.67 -19.62 19.97
N PRO A 121 22.74 -19.24 19.27
CA PRO A 121 23.01 -17.84 18.90
C PRO A 121 21.90 -17.19 18.06
N PHE A 122 21.28 -17.92 17.13
CA PHE A 122 20.25 -17.38 16.24
C PHE A 122 18.90 -17.27 16.94
N LEU A 123 18.51 -18.29 17.71
CA LEU A 123 17.28 -18.27 18.50
C LEU A 123 17.37 -17.21 19.60
N HIS A 124 18.51 -17.12 20.29
CA HIS A 124 18.78 -16.06 21.27
C HIS A 124 18.69 -14.67 20.62
N ARG A 125 19.27 -14.49 19.43
CA ARG A 125 19.18 -13.22 18.68
C ARG A 125 17.74 -12.85 18.33
N LEU A 126 16.93 -13.80 17.87
CA LEU A 126 15.51 -13.57 17.55
C LEU A 126 14.74 -13.10 18.79
N ILE A 127 14.81 -13.85 19.89
CA ILE A 127 14.11 -13.55 21.14
C ILE A 127 14.56 -12.20 21.69
N ARG A 128 15.89 -12.00 21.77
CA ARG A 128 16.44 -10.79 22.37
C ARG A 128 16.08 -9.54 21.60
N SER A 129 16.01 -9.65 20.28
CA SER A 129 15.61 -8.55 19.43
C SER A 129 14.13 -8.18 19.61
N ILE A 130 13.24 -9.17 19.79
CA ILE A 130 11.82 -8.93 20.15
C ILE A 130 11.74 -8.21 21.50
N GLU A 131 12.44 -8.71 22.52
CA GLU A 131 12.46 -8.12 23.86
C GLU A 131 13.00 -6.68 23.88
N ILE A 132 14.10 -6.40 23.16
CA ILE A 132 14.68 -5.06 23.08
C ILE A 132 13.70 -4.11 22.36
N THR A 133 13.08 -4.55 21.27
CA THR A 133 12.13 -3.72 20.53
C THR A 133 10.98 -3.24 21.41
N VAL A 134 10.39 -4.11 22.22
CA VAL A 134 9.25 -3.72 23.07
C VAL A 134 9.64 -2.98 24.36
N THR A 135 10.91 -3.04 24.77
CA THR A 135 11.40 -2.40 26.02
C THR A 135 12.24 -1.15 25.79
N LYS A 136 12.44 -0.73 24.53
CA LYS A 136 13.19 0.48 24.20
C LYS A 136 12.43 1.72 24.70
N ASP A 137 13.11 2.54 25.51
CA ASP A 137 12.58 3.69 26.28
C ASP A 137 11.86 4.79 25.47
N ASP A 138 11.87 4.71 24.12
CA ASP A 138 11.33 5.73 23.22
C ASP A 138 10.22 5.17 22.29
N THR A 139 9.61 4.04 22.66
CA THR A 139 8.55 3.41 21.86
C THR A 139 7.15 3.81 22.37
N MET A 140 6.23 4.08 21.45
CA MET A 140 4.81 4.33 21.75
C MET A 140 4.15 3.19 22.55
N LEU A 141 4.69 1.97 22.45
CA LEU A 141 4.30 0.78 23.20
C LEU A 141 4.49 0.93 24.71
N GLN A 142 5.63 1.48 25.18
CA GLN A 142 5.92 1.65 26.61
C GLN A 142 5.02 2.69 27.30
N ARG A 143 4.39 3.59 26.52
CA ARG A 143 3.41 4.55 27.03
C ARG A 143 2.09 3.88 27.44
N HIS A 144 1.74 2.77 26.79
CA HIS A 144 0.48 2.06 26.99
C HIS A 144 0.64 0.73 27.75
N PHE A 145 1.80 0.08 27.61
CA PHE A 145 2.08 -1.22 28.18
C PHE A 145 3.45 -1.23 28.87
N LYS A 146 3.49 -1.73 30.10
CA LYS A 146 4.74 -2.07 30.79
C LYS A 146 4.96 -3.57 30.68
N PHE A 147 5.93 -3.95 29.85
CA PHE A 147 6.32 -5.34 29.65
C PHE A 147 7.34 -5.82 30.68
N ASP A 148 7.25 -7.09 31.05
CA ASP A 148 8.22 -7.81 31.88
C ASP A 148 8.84 -8.94 31.06
N THR A 149 10.04 -8.68 30.53
CA THR A 149 10.76 -9.66 29.69
C THR A 149 11.25 -10.87 30.48
N SER A 150 11.28 -10.83 31.82
CA SER A 150 11.55 -12.03 32.63
C SER A 150 10.45 -13.08 32.48
N GLN A 151 9.27 -12.64 32.01
CA GLN A 151 8.11 -13.50 31.80
C GLN A 151 7.88 -13.92 30.35
N THR A 152 8.75 -13.54 29.42
CA THR A 152 8.69 -13.99 28.03
C THR A 152 8.55 -15.52 27.97
N SER A 153 7.61 -16.02 27.16
CA SER A 153 7.43 -17.45 26.89
C SER A 153 7.73 -17.72 25.42
N VAL A 154 8.39 -18.83 25.11
CA VAL A 154 8.77 -19.19 23.74
C VAL A 154 8.37 -20.63 23.47
N GLN A 155 7.65 -20.86 22.38
CA GLN A 155 7.27 -22.19 21.91
C GLN A 155 7.76 -22.39 20.47
N LEU A 156 8.24 -23.60 20.20
CA LEU A 156 8.44 -24.11 18.86
C LEU A 156 7.29 -25.04 18.52
N ALA A 157 6.66 -24.85 17.36
CA ALA A 157 5.57 -25.68 16.87
C ALA A 157 5.87 -26.20 15.45
N ARG A 158 5.50 -27.44 15.19
CA ARG A 158 5.61 -28.13 13.91
C ARG A 158 4.28 -28.75 13.54
N TYR A 159 3.81 -28.45 12.33
CA TYR A 159 2.61 -29.02 11.74
C TYR A 159 3.03 -29.90 10.59
N CYS A 160 2.64 -31.18 10.59
CA CYS A 160 3.27 -32.22 9.77
C CYS A 160 2.93 -32.18 8.27
N GLY A 161 2.01 -31.32 7.84
CA GLY A 161 1.57 -31.28 6.44
C GLY A 161 0.64 -32.45 6.06
N ASP A 162 -0.16 -32.93 7.01
CA ASP A 162 -1.03 -34.12 6.90
C ASP A 162 -2.51 -33.78 6.66
N ASP A 163 -2.81 -32.52 6.33
CA ASP A 163 -4.16 -31.95 6.18
C ASP A 163 -5.00 -32.03 7.47
N LYS A 164 -4.36 -32.30 8.62
CA LYS A 164 -4.97 -32.43 9.96
C LYS A 164 -4.20 -31.70 11.06
N SER A 165 -3.02 -31.19 10.76
CA SER A 165 -2.22 -30.44 11.73
C SER A 165 -2.61 -28.98 11.64
N GLY A 166 -3.41 -28.51 12.60
CA GLY A 166 -3.88 -27.14 12.73
C GLY A 166 -4.13 -26.79 14.19
N TYR A 167 -4.57 -25.57 14.44
CA TYR A 167 -4.87 -25.07 15.78
C TYR A 167 -6.24 -24.40 15.77
N PRO A 168 -7.19 -24.77 16.63
CA PRO A 168 -8.54 -24.23 16.60
C PRO A 168 -8.57 -22.75 17.02
N ARG A 169 -9.64 -22.05 16.64
CA ARG A 169 -9.92 -20.67 17.05
C ARG A 169 -9.84 -20.50 18.56
N HIS A 170 -8.99 -19.58 19.00
CA HIS A 170 -8.75 -19.30 20.42
C HIS A 170 -8.19 -17.89 20.64
N CYS A 171 -8.06 -17.52 21.91
CA CYS A 171 -7.31 -16.36 22.37
C CYS A 171 -6.12 -16.79 23.20
N ASP A 172 -5.04 -16.04 23.09
CA ASP A 172 -3.80 -16.33 23.79
C ASP A 172 -3.87 -15.99 25.29
N ARG A 173 -4.69 -15.01 25.67
CA ARG A 173 -4.87 -14.57 27.07
C ARG A 173 -5.76 -15.50 27.90
N GLY A 174 -6.76 -16.17 27.32
CA GLY A 174 -7.77 -16.92 28.07
C GLY A 174 -8.81 -17.61 27.19
N MET A 175 -9.90 -18.10 27.81
CA MET A 175 -10.96 -18.85 27.08
C MET A 175 -11.69 -18.01 26.02
N THR A 176 -11.73 -16.69 26.18
CA THR A 176 -12.30 -15.73 25.23
C THR A 176 -11.43 -14.47 25.23
N CYS A 177 -11.45 -13.74 24.11
CA CYS A 177 -10.78 -12.44 24.02
C CYS A 177 -11.62 -11.40 24.77
N THR A 178 -10.98 -10.57 25.58
CA THR A 178 -11.68 -9.53 26.33
C THR A 178 -11.85 -8.31 25.43
N GLN A 179 -13.09 -7.94 25.09
CA GLN A 179 -13.36 -6.66 24.43
C GLN A 179 -12.93 -5.51 25.35
N GLU A 180 -12.30 -4.48 24.79
CA GLU A 180 -11.75 -3.36 25.56
C GLU A 180 -12.79 -2.58 26.37
N GLY A 181 -14.07 -2.68 26.01
CA GLY A 181 -15.17 -1.97 26.68
C GLY A 181 -15.84 -2.68 27.85
N ASN A 182 -15.53 -3.95 28.13
CA ASN A 182 -16.27 -4.74 29.13
C ASN A 182 -15.42 -5.05 30.37
N HIS A 183 -14.87 -4.01 30.99
CA HIS A 183 -14.29 -4.12 32.33
C HIS A 183 -15.41 -4.14 33.39
N ASN A 184 -15.95 -5.33 33.65
CA ASN A 184 -16.46 -5.60 34.99
C ASN A 184 -15.27 -5.61 35.96
N SER A 185 -15.50 -5.02 37.11
CA SER A 185 -14.58 -4.56 38.15
C SER A 185 -13.71 -5.62 38.87
N ASP A 186 -13.45 -6.78 38.27
CA ASP A 186 -12.83 -7.93 38.98
C ASP A 186 -11.51 -8.44 38.39
N ASP A 187 -10.92 -7.76 37.38
CA ASP A 187 -9.55 -8.07 36.95
C ASP A 187 -8.56 -7.49 37.97
N GLU A 188 -8.05 -8.36 38.86
CA GLU A 188 -7.14 -8.00 39.96
C GLU A 188 -6.04 -7.02 39.52
N GLU A 189 -6.12 -5.82 40.07
CA GLU A 189 -5.25 -4.68 39.81
C GLU A 189 -3.80 -5.03 40.21
N GLY A 190 -3.03 -5.61 39.29
CA GLY A 190 -1.61 -5.93 39.50
C GLY A 190 -1.08 -7.22 38.87
N LYS A 191 -1.92 -8.11 38.32
CA LYS A 191 -1.44 -9.38 37.75
C LYS A 191 -0.86 -9.18 36.33
N MET A 192 0.30 -9.77 36.06
CA MET A 192 0.94 -9.74 34.74
C MET A 192 0.18 -10.62 33.75
N GLN A 193 -0.15 -10.08 32.59
CA GLN A 193 -0.98 -10.73 31.57
C GLN A 193 -0.23 -10.85 30.26
N ARG A 194 -0.60 -11.85 29.45
CA ARG A 194 -0.10 -12.00 28.09
C ARG A 194 -0.77 -10.95 27.20
N LEU A 195 0.03 -10.09 26.60
CA LEU A 195 -0.46 -8.91 25.86
C LEU A 195 -0.10 -8.94 24.38
N LEU A 196 1.08 -9.45 24.03
CA LEU A 196 1.53 -9.54 22.64
C LEU A 196 1.99 -10.95 22.29
N THR A 197 1.58 -11.39 21.10
CA THR A 197 2.01 -12.64 20.48
C THR A 197 2.81 -12.33 19.23
N PHE A 198 3.93 -13.02 19.08
CA PHE A 198 4.81 -12.99 17.93
C PHE A 198 4.87 -14.37 17.32
N VAL A 199 4.67 -14.51 16.02
CA VAL A 199 4.78 -15.78 15.30
C VAL A 199 5.78 -15.62 14.17
N TYR A 200 6.91 -16.31 14.26
CA TYR A 200 7.98 -16.30 13.25
C TYR A 200 8.00 -17.59 12.46
N TYR A 201 7.90 -17.51 11.13
CA TYR A 201 7.79 -18.66 10.24
C TYR A 201 9.14 -19.16 9.71
N LEU A 202 9.36 -20.46 9.86
CA LEU A 202 10.51 -21.23 9.38
C LEU A 202 10.10 -22.21 8.27
N THR A 203 9.21 -21.78 7.39
CA THR A 203 8.71 -22.56 6.26
C THR A 203 9.65 -22.47 5.05
N PRO A 204 9.55 -23.43 4.09
CA PRO A 204 10.17 -23.31 2.77
C PRO A 204 9.89 -21.97 2.08
N SER A 205 10.88 -21.44 1.35
CA SER A 205 10.79 -20.14 0.66
C SER A 205 9.74 -20.09 -0.45
N ASP A 206 9.37 -21.25 -1.00
CA ASP A 206 8.38 -21.45 -2.05
C ASP A 206 7.02 -21.90 -1.49
N TRP A 207 6.66 -21.52 -0.26
CA TRP A 207 5.38 -21.87 0.37
C TRP A 207 4.18 -21.40 -0.46
N ASP A 208 3.32 -22.33 -0.87
CA ASP A 208 2.13 -22.06 -1.68
C ASP A 208 0.89 -22.14 -0.78
N GLU A 209 0.15 -21.04 -0.68
CA GLU A 209 -1.03 -20.95 0.19
C GLU A 209 -2.11 -21.98 -0.15
N GLN A 210 -2.35 -22.21 -1.45
CA GLN A 210 -3.44 -23.07 -1.91
C GLN A 210 -3.09 -24.55 -1.72
N LEU A 211 -1.85 -24.91 -2.07
CA LEU A 211 -1.34 -26.28 -2.05
C LEU A 211 -0.87 -26.72 -0.67
N ASP A 212 -0.19 -25.85 0.08
CA ASP A 212 0.41 -26.21 1.38
C ASP A 212 -0.46 -25.81 2.58
N GLY A 213 -1.37 -24.85 2.42
CA GLY A 213 -2.26 -24.41 3.49
C GLY A 213 -1.52 -23.75 4.65
N GLY A 214 -1.93 -24.03 5.89
CA GLY A 214 -1.21 -23.59 7.08
C GLY A 214 -1.37 -22.10 7.46
N ALA A 215 -2.33 -21.39 6.85
CA ALA A 215 -2.56 -19.98 7.14
C ALA A 215 -2.90 -19.74 8.63
N LEU A 216 -2.39 -18.65 9.20
CA LEU A 216 -2.86 -18.14 10.48
C LEU A 216 -4.08 -17.25 10.19
N ARG A 217 -5.27 -17.77 10.46
CA ARG A 217 -6.52 -17.06 10.31
C ARG A 217 -6.77 -16.20 11.52
N MET A 218 -7.11 -14.95 11.29
CA MET A 218 -7.31 -13.95 12.32
C MET A 218 -8.73 -13.39 12.18
N PHE A 219 -9.46 -13.30 13.28
CA PHE A 219 -10.84 -12.85 13.30
C PHE A 219 -10.93 -11.39 13.73
N SER A 220 -11.73 -10.60 13.01
CA SER A 220 -12.01 -9.20 13.34
C SER A 220 -13.38 -9.09 13.99
N THR A 221 -13.43 -8.42 15.14
CA THR A 221 -14.66 -8.08 15.85
C THR A 221 -15.31 -6.84 15.23
N GLN A 222 -15.93 -6.98 14.05
CA GLN A 222 -16.94 -6.01 13.63
C GLN A 222 -18.27 -6.41 14.26
N GLN A 223 -18.79 -5.56 15.15
CA GLN A 223 -20.10 -5.74 15.74
C GLN A 223 -21.10 -4.99 14.85
N ASP A 224 -21.78 -5.74 14.00
CA ASP A 224 -22.99 -5.25 13.33
C ASP A 224 -24.10 -5.11 14.40
N ASP A 225 -24.71 -3.93 14.49
CA ASP A 225 -25.87 -3.70 15.34
C ASP A 225 -27.07 -4.52 14.80
N ALA A 226 -27.33 -5.63 15.50
CA ALA A 226 -28.61 -6.34 15.66
C ALA A 226 -29.30 -6.95 14.43
N SER A 227 -29.13 -8.27 14.28
CA SER A 227 -30.27 -9.18 14.03
C SER A 227 -30.06 -10.52 14.73
N GLU A 228 -30.90 -10.80 15.74
CA GLU A 228 -31.10 -12.15 16.25
C GLU A 228 -31.54 -13.07 15.09
N GLY A 229 -30.76 -14.12 14.83
CA GLY A 229 -31.19 -15.22 13.98
C GLY A 229 -30.22 -15.60 12.86
N THR A 230 -29.40 -16.61 13.16
CA THR A 230 -28.78 -17.57 12.22
C THR A 230 -27.69 -17.07 11.24
N ASN A 231 -26.48 -17.60 11.50
CA ASN A 231 -25.24 -17.67 10.71
C ASN A 231 -24.21 -16.54 10.93
N ASN A 232 -23.40 -16.70 12.00
CA ASN A 232 -22.11 -16.03 12.19
C ASN A 232 -21.19 -16.23 10.98
N ASN A 233 -21.09 -15.25 10.10
CA ASN A 233 -19.89 -15.10 9.27
C ASN A 233 -19.02 -14.03 9.92
N ASP A 234 -18.29 -14.43 10.97
CA ASP A 234 -17.27 -13.56 11.56
C ASP A 234 -16.26 -13.20 10.46
N SER A 235 -16.05 -11.89 10.26
CA SER A 235 -15.06 -11.42 9.30
C SER A 235 -13.68 -11.92 9.70
N TYR A 236 -12.99 -12.60 8.78
CA TYR A 236 -11.64 -13.11 9.01
C TYR A 236 -10.72 -12.75 7.85
N PHE A 237 -9.41 -12.78 8.11
CA PHE A 237 -8.39 -12.74 7.09
C PHE A 237 -7.30 -13.78 7.39
N ASP A 238 -6.67 -14.28 6.34
CA ASP A 238 -5.68 -15.35 6.43
C ASP A 238 -4.27 -14.79 6.24
N VAL A 239 -3.36 -15.16 7.15
CA VAL A 239 -1.94 -14.81 7.07
C VAL A 239 -1.16 -16.04 6.64
N THR A 240 -0.75 -16.04 5.37
CA THR A 240 0.06 -17.11 4.79
C THR A 240 1.42 -17.23 5.51
N PRO A 241 1.88 -18.44 5.88
CA PRO A 241 3.11 -18.61 6.64
C PRO A 241 4.34 -18.61 5.72
N HIS A 242 4.65 -17.46 5.11
CA HIS A 242 5.84 -17.34 4.26
C HIS A 242 7.13 -17.37 5.07
N SER A 243 8.17 -17.89 4.45
CA SER A 243 9.51 -18.00 5.02
C SER A 243 10.05 -16.65 5.50
N GLY A 244 10.51 -16.56 6.75
CA GLY A 244 11.08 -15.33 7.32
C GLY A 244 10.08 -14.28 7.79
N ARG A 245 8.77 -14.52 7.60
CA ARG A 245 7.71 -13.63 8.06
C ARG A 245 7.53 -13.72 9.58
N LEU A 246 7.44 -12.57 10.22
CA LEU A 246 7.05 -12.36 11.61
C LEU A 246 5.67 -11.71 11.66
N VAL A 247 4.72 -12.33 12.33
CA VAL A 247 3.39 -11.77 12.61
C VAL A 247 3.35 -11.34 14.06
N VAL A 248 2.79 -10.17 14.35
CA VAL A 248 2.66 -9.62 15.70
C VAL A 248 1.21 -9.23 15.94
N PHE A 249 0.63 -9.61 17.06
CA PHE A 249 -0.75 -9.24 17.36
C PHE A 249 -1.02 -9.17 18.85
N ARG A 250 -2.11 -8.52 19.23
CA ARG A 250 -2.53 -8.43 20.63
C ARG A 250 -3.17 -9.72 21.12
N SER A 251 -2.52 -10.37 22.09
CA SER A 251 -2.94 -11.65 22.67
C SER A 251 -4.28 -11.59 23.41
N ASP A 252 -4.70 -10.39 23.80
CA ASP A 252 -5.88 -10.16 24.63
C ASP A 252 -7.14 -9.77 23.86
N VAL A 253 -7.00 -9.37 22.58
CA VAL A 253 -8.13 -8.96 21.73
C VAL A 253 -8.21 -9.71 20.39
N MET A 254 -7.14 -10.36 19.94
CA MET A 254 -7.12 -11.09 18.65
C MET A 254 -7.44 -12.56 18.79
N GLU A 255 -8.63 -12.94 18.34
CA GLU A 255 -8.99 -14.33 18.08
C GLU A 255 -8.28 -14.82 16.81
N HIS A 256 -7.72 -16.03 16.88
CA HIS A 256 -7.01 -16.61 15.76
C HIS A 256 -7.03 -18.14 15.77
N GLU A 257 -6.88 -18.73 14.60
CA GLU A 257 -6.74 -20.17 14.37
C GLU A 257 -5.61 -20.46 13.37
N VAL A 258 -5.01 -21.64 13.45
CA VAL A 258 -4.03 -22.10 12.45
C VAL A 258 -4.71 -23.13 11.56
N MET A 259 -4.90 -22.78 10.31
CA MET A 259 -5.49 -23.66 9.30
C MET A 259 -4.60 -24.90 9.10
N PRO A 260 -5.19 -26.06 8.73
CA PRO A 260 -4.42 -27.27 8.48
C PRO A 260 -3.30 -27.07 7.46
N SER A 261 -2.11 -27.59 7.78
CA SER A 261 -1.02 -27.71 6.80
C SER A 261 -1.26 -28.98 5.96
N LYS A 262 -1.32 -28.84 4.64
CA LYS A 262 -1.85 -29.87 3.73
C LYS A 262 -0.83 -30.83 3.16
N ARG A 263 0.37 -30.32 2.86
CA ARG A 263 1.39 -31.05 2.06
C ARG A 263 2.79 -31.03 2.66
N ARG A 264 3.21 -29.89 3.22
CA ARG A 264 4.56 -29.67 3.73
C ARG A 264 4.55 -29.28 5.19
N GLU A 265 5.67 -29.52 5.88
CA GLU A 265 5.79 -29.15 7.27
C GLU A 265 5.79 -27.62 7.47
N ARG A 266 4.91 -27.13 8.33
CA ARG A 266 4.92 -25.72 8.77
C ARG A 266 5.61 -25.65 10.11
N ILE A 267 6.66 -24.85 10.22
CA ILE A 267 7.40 -24.64 11.46
C ILE A 267 7.27 -23.18 11.86
N ALA A 268 6.92 -22.95 13.12
CA ALA A 268 6.78 -21.61 13.68
C ALA A 268 7.41 -21.52 15.07
N ILE A 269 8.04 -20.37 15.35
CA ILE A 269 8.45 -19.98 16.70
C ILE A 269 7.46 -18.93 17.18
N THR A 270 6.78 -19.22 18.28
CA THR A 270 5.86 -18.28 18.93
C THR A 270 6.52 -17.68 20.17
N VAL A 271 6.54 -16.35 20.27
CA VAL A 271 7.04 -15.61 21.44
C VAL A 271 5.89 -14.82 22.04
N TRP A 272 5.62 -15.03 23.33
CA TRP A 272 4.61 -14.28 24.08
C TRP A 272 5.25 -13.34 25.08
N LEU A 273 4.80 -12.10 25.07
CA LEU A 273 5.24 -11.08 26.02
C LEU A 273 4.15 -10.79 27.05
N TYR A 274 4.61 -10.72 28.29
CA TYR A 274 3.76 -10.45 29.44
C TYR A 274 3.98 -9.04 29.94
N GLY A 275 2.92 -8.41 30.41
CA GLY A 275 2.98 -7.06 30.94
C GLY A 275 1.67 -6.62 31.56
N ARG A 276 1.57 -5.32 31.79
CA ARG A 276 0.36 -4.65 32.28
C ARG A 276 0.11 -3.37 31.51
N ARG A 277 -1.16 -2.97 31.41
CA ARG A 277 -1.52 -1.66 30.83
C ARG A 277 -1.18 -0.54 31.82
N VAL A 278 -0.75 0.61 31.31
CA VAL A 278 -0.50 1.83 32.08
C VAL A 278 -1.70 2.75 31.92
N ARG A 279 -2.47 3.00 33.00
CA ARG A 279 -3.53 4.03 33.01
C ARG A 279 -2.90 5.41 33.14
N SER A 280 -3.36 6.38 32.35
CA SER A 280 -2.92 7.77 32.45
C SER A 280 -3.79 8.53 33.47
N ASP A 281 -3.27 9.58 34.14
CA ASP A 281 -4.04 10.35 35.13
C ASP A 281 -5.22 11.14 34.52
N ASP A 282 -5.30 11.27 33.19
CA ASP A 282 -6.46 11.83 32.48
C ASP A 282 -7.70 10.91 32.53
N ASP A 283 -7.53 9.60 32.81
CA ASP A 283 -8.63 8.65 32.94
C ASP A 283 -9.45 8.83 34.25
N LYS A 284 -8.88 9.49 35.27
CA LYS A 284 -9.60 9.72 36.55
C LYS A 284 -10.65 10.82 36.45
N LEU A 285 -10.50 11.76 35.52
CA LEU A 285 -11.47 12.84 35.33
C LEU A 285 -12.71 12.35 34.55
N LEU A 286 -12.55 11.40 33.64
CA LEU A 286 -13.62 10.81 32.83
C LEU A 286 -14.61 9.93 33.63
N VAL A 287 -14.15 9.25 34.69
CA VAL A 287 -15.01 8.37 35.52
C VAL A 287 -15.92 9.18 36.46
N SER A 288 -15.53 10.41 36.80
CA SER A 288 -16.30 11.25 37.74
C SER A 288 -17.48 12.02 37.12
N SER A 289 -17.53 12.10 35.78
CA SER A 289 -18.56 12.83 35.02
C SER A 289 -19.66 11.95 34.42
N LEU A 290 -19.56 10.63 34.48
CA LEU A 290 -20.58 9.68 33.99
C LEU A 290 -21.69 9.42 35.01
N GLY A 291 -22.24 10.50 35.55
CA GLY A 291 -23.28 10.45 36.57
C GLY A 291 -24.25 11.63 36.45
N LYS A 292 -24.88 11.80 35.28
CA LYS A 292 -26.30 12.20 35.09
C LYS A 292 -26.57 12.77 33.69
N GLU A 293 -27.66 12.24 33.13
CA GLU A 293 -28.66 12.91 32.28
C GLU A 293 -28.34 13.28 30.82
N SER A 294 -28.83 12.39 29.96
CA SER A 294 -29.63 12.59 28.74
C SER A 294 -29.57 13.91 27.96
N ALA A 295 -29.41 13.72 26.65
CA ALA A 295 -30.03 14.47 25.56
C ALA A 295 -29.54 15.92 25.32
N SER A 296 -28.43 16.04 24.59
CA SER A 296 -28.36 16.96 23.44
C SER A 296 -27.15 16.60 22.57
N ARG A 297 -27.39 16.57 21.24
CA ARG A 297 -26.37 16.35 20.21
C ARG A 297 -25.29 17.42 20.28
N GLY A 298 -24.03 17.00 20.35
CA GLY A 298 -22.86 17.85 20.20
C GLY A 298 -21.64 17.00 19.87
N ALA A 299 -21.30 16.92 18.59
CA ALA A 299 -20.10 16.23 18.09
C ALA A 299 -18.84 16.93 18.60
N ILE A 300 -17.89 16.17 19.16
CA ILE A 300 -16.49 16.59 19.31
C ILE A 300 -15.63 15.40 18.86
N SER A 301 -15.07 15.55 17.65
CA SER A 301 -14.08 14.68 17.02
C SER A 301 -12.67 15.00 17.53
N VAL A 302 -11.83 13.99 17.74
CA VAL A 302 -10.36 14.12 17.85
C VAL A 302 -9.74 13.20 16.79
N PRO A 303 -8.71 13.63 16.02
CA PRO A 303 -8.53 13.26 14.60
C PRO A 303 -7.58 12.10 14.32
N ASP A 304 -7.87 11.37 13.22
CA ASP A 304 -6.97 10.44 12.52
C ASP A 304 -5.60 11.07 12.24
N THR A 305 -4.53 10.53 12.80
CA THR A 305 -3.17 11.04 12.55
C THR A 305 -2.57 10.33 11.33
N VAL A 306 -2.97 10.77 10.13
CA VAL A 306 -2.27 10.43 8.88
C VAL A 306 -0.90 11.13 8.91
N LEU A 307 0.18 10.39 9.12
CA LEU A 307 1.54 10.93 9.05
C LEU A 307 1.85 11.35 7.60
N LEU A 308 1.83 12.67 7.35
CA LEU A 308 2.08 13.27 6.04
C LEU A 308 3.46 12.89 5.48
N PRO A 309 3.62 12.87 4.14
CA PRO A 309 4.91 12.65 3.51
C PRO A 309 5.89 13.80 3.79
N PRO A 310 7.21 13.60 3.60
CA PRO A 310 8.21 14.63 3.88
C PRO A 310 7.87 15.97 3.20
N PRO A 311 8.00 17.12 3.89
CA PRO A 311 7.71 18.42 3.30
C PRO A 311 8.65 18.74 2.13
N LEU A 312 8.19 19.56 1.19
CA LEU A 312 9.02 20.19 0.17
C LEU A 312 9.77 21.37 0.82
N LEU A 313 11.10 21.33 0.72
CA LEU A 313 11.95 22.35 1.33
C LEU A 313 12.07 23.56 0.41
N ILE A 314 11.57 24.71 0.85
CA ILE A 314 11.68 26.01 0.17
C ILE A 314 12.10 27.06 1.20
N ALA A 315 12.99 27.96 0.82
CA ALA A 315 13.41 29.06 1.67
C ALA A 315 12.21 30.00 1.97
N GLU A 316 12.05 30.41 3.23
CA GLU A 316 10.92 31.25 3.66
C GLU A 316 10.80 32.58 2.89
N SER A 317 11.94 33.14 2.44
CA SER A 317 11.97 34.36 1.63
C SER A 317 11.25 34.21 0.29
N VAL A 318 11.36 33.06 -0.36
CA VAL A 318 10.66 32.74 -1.62
C VAL A 318 9.17 32.59 -1.35
N THR A 319 8.80 31.95 -0.24
CA THR A 319 7.41 31.71 0.16
C THR A 319 6.64 33.03 0.36
N GLN A 320 7.29 34.06 0.92
CA GLN A 320 6.66 35.37 1.15
C GLN A 320 6.37 36.15 -0.14
N GLN A 321 7.24 36.03 -1.15
CA GLN A 321 7.07 36.73 -2.44
C GLN A 321 5.94 36.15 -3.30
N GLN A 322 5.59 34.89 -3.09
CA GLN A 322 4.62 34.16 -3.91
C GLN A 322 3.25 34.00 -3.23
N GLY A 323 3.03 34.65 -2.08
CA GLY A 323 1.87 34.41 -1.22
C GLY A 323 0.50 34.80 -1.79
N GLU A 324 0.46 35.61 -2.86
CA GLU A 324 -0.80 36.14 -3.42
C GLU A 324 -1.30 35.39 -4.67
N ALA A 325 -0.44 34.68 -5.39
CA ALA A 325 -0.82 34.08 -6.67
C ALA A 325 -1.79 32.91 -6.49
N THR A 326 -2.89 32.88 -7.22
CA THR A 326 -3.92 31.85 -7.13
C THR A 326 -3.60 30.61 -7.95
N ILE A 327 -4.10 29.44 -7.53
CA ILE A 327 -3.95 28.18 -8.27
C ILE A 327 -5.35 27.58 -8.51
N PHE A 328 -5.68 27.30 -9.76
CA PHE A 328 -6.84 26.50 -10.13
C PHE A 328 -6.44 25.03 -10.32
N VAL A 329 -7.12 24.11 -9.64
CA VAL A 329 -6.88 22.67 -9.69
C VAL A 329 -8.02 21.98 -10.44
N ALA A 330 -7.74 21.40 -11.60
CA ALA A 330 -8.70 20.69 -12.43
C ALA A 330 -8.65 19.17 -12.16
N ILE A 331 -9.79 18.61 -11.74
CA ILE A 331 -9.92 17.20 -11.32
C ILE A 331 -11.08 16.53 -12.09
N PRO A 332 -10.81 15.65 -13.08
CA PRO A 332 -11.80 14.72 -13.59
C PRO A 332 -11.98 13.55 -12.61
N SER A 333 -13.21 13.28 -12.17
CA SER A 333 -13.55 12.19 -11.25
C SER A 333 -14.59 11.28 -11.89
N TYR A 334 -14.29 9.97 -11.97
CA TYR A 334 -15.21 8.94 -12.44
C TYR A 334 -15.52 7.98 -11.30
N ARG A 335 -16.68 8.16 -10.66
CA ARG A 335 -17.15 7.35 -9.53
C ARG A 335 -16.04 7.04 -8.52
N ASP A 336 -15.27 8.06 -8.14
CA ASP A 336 -14.04 7.89 -7.38
C ASP A 336 -14.17 8.41 -5.96
N ILE A 337 -14.12 7.48 -5.00
CA ILE A 337 -14.24 7.76 -3.57
C ILE A 337 -13.06 8.56 -3.04
N GLU A 338 -11.92 8.53 -3.74
CA GLU A 338 -10.70 9.24 -3.34
C GLU A 338 -10.72 10.73 -3.70
N THR A 339 -11.77 11.22 -4.38
CA THR A 339 -11.85 12.62 -4.83
C THR A 339 -11.77 13.60 -3.65
N PHE A 340 -12.60 13.43 -2.62
CA PHE A 340 -12.56 14.30 -1.45
C PHE A 340 -11.32 14.08 -0.55
N PRO A 341 -10.81 12.85 -0.35
CA PRO A 341 -9.48 12.64 0.22
C PRO A 341 -8.35 13.37 -0.53
N THR A 342 -8.42 13.45 -1.86
CA THR A 342 -7.47 14.23 -2.67
C THR A 342 -7.62 15.73 -2.44
N ILE A 343 -8.86 16.24 -2.39
CA ILE A 343 -9.14 17.64 -2.05
C ILE A 343 -8.63 17.97 -0.64
N LYS A 344 -8.90 17.11 0.34
CA LYS A 344 -8.36 17.23 1.70
C LYS A 344 -6.84 17.34 1.67
N SER A 345 -6.16 16.45 0.93
CA SER A 345 -4.71 16.47 0.80
C SER A 345 -4.16 17.74 0.16
N LEU A 346 -4.79 18.23 -0.92
CA LEU A 346 -4.43 19.51 -1.54
C LEU A 346 -4.45 20.67 -0.53
N ILE A 347 -5.54 20.77 0.24
CA ILE A 347 -5.75 21.86 1.20
C ILE A 347 -4.80 21.73 2.39
N GLU A 348 -4.70 20.54 3.00
CA GLU A 348 -3.93 20.32 4.23
C GLU A 348 -2.43 20.51 4.05
N THR A 349 -1.94 20.16 2.86
CA THR A 349 -0.52 20.21 2.55
C THR A 349 -0.14 21.48 1.79
N SER A 350 -1.09 22.35 1.47
CA SER A 350 -0.78 23.68 0.90
C SER A 350 -0.29 24.64 1.99
N LYS A 351 0.66 25.51 1.63
CA LYS A 351 1.13 26.58 2.51
C LYS A 351 0.09 27.70 2.63
N ASN A 352 -0.65 27.96 1.56
CA ASN A 352 -1.70 28.97 1.50
C ASN A 352 -2.98 28.33 0.93
N PRO A 353 -3.82 27.68 1.75
CA PRO A 353 -5.03 27.01 1.27
C PRO A 353 -6.05 27.96 0.61
N GLN A 354 -6.17 29.19 1.10
CA GLN A 354 -7.17 30.18 0.67
C GLN A 354 -7.08 30.60 -0.82
N ARG A 355 -5.91 30.45 -1.44
CA ARG A 355 -5.66 30.80 -2.86
C ARG A 355 -5.84 29.61 -3.82
N ILE A 356 -6.25 28.46 -3.29
CA ILE A 356 -6.50 27.24 -4.06
C ILE A 356 -7.97 27.21 -4.46
N TYR A 357 -8.24 27.15 -5.76
CA TYR A 357 -9.56 26.98 -6.35
C TYR A 357 -9.60 25.61 -7.01
N ILE A 358 -10.65 24.83 -6.81
CA ILE A 358 -10.74 23.45 -7.28
C ILE A 358 -11.95 23.33 -8.20
N GLY A 359 -11.73 22.83 -9.42
CA GLY A 359 -12.75 22.46 -10.39
C GLY A 359 -12.85 20.94 -10.50
N VAL A 360 -14.00 20.36 -10.14
CA VAL A 360 -14.23 18.92 -10.20
C VAL A 360 -15.30 18.58 -11.23
N VAL A 361 -15.01 17.62 -12.11
CA VAL A 361 -16.02 17.03 -12.98
C VAL A 361 -16.37 15.66 -12.42
N PHE A 362 -17.55 15.55 -11.80
CA PHE A 362 -18.07 14.30 -11.27
C PHE A 362 -18.85 13.55 -12.36
N GLN A 363 -18.41 12.33 -12.67
CA GLN A 363 -19.11 11.38 -13.54
C GLN A 363 -19.68 10.27 -12.66
N VAL A 364 -20.99 10.33 -12.37
CA VAL A 364 -21.70 9.48 -11.39
C VAL A 364 -23.06 9.02 -11.94
N ASP A 365 -23.73 8.08 -11.30
CA ASP A 365 -25.14 7.81 -11.57
C ASP A 365 -26.00 9.00 -11.14
N THR A 366 -26.48 9.78 -12.11
CA THR A 366 -27.36 10.91 -11.79
C THR A 366 -28.79 10.47 -11.46
N SER A 367 -29.12 9.19 -11.65
CA SER A 367 -30.41 8.62 -11.26
C SER A 367 -30.44 8.11 -9.82
N SER A 368 -29.28 7.91 -9.17
CA SER A 368 -29.18 7.61 -7.74
C SER A 368 -28.82 8.86 -6.95
N ASN A 369 -29.77 9.35 -6.14
CA ASN A 369 -29.50 10.47 -5.24
C ASN A 369 -28.45 10.10 -4.19
N GLU A 370 -28.41 8.84 -3.76
CA GLU A 370 -27.43 8.33 -2.82
C GLU A 370 -26.01 8.40 -3.41
N GLU A 371 -25.82 7.98 -4.68
CA GLU A 371 -24.52 8.06 -5.35
C GLU A 371 -24.11 9.54 -5.54
N VAL A 372 -25.02 10.39 -6.01
CA VAL A 372 -24.74 11.83 -6.16
C VAL A 372 -24.30 12.43 -4.82
N GLU A 373 -25.03 12.15 -3.73
CA GLU A 373 -24.68 12.66 -2.40
C GLU A 373 -23.33 12.12 -1.93
N GLN A 374 -23.09 10.82 -2.09
CA GLN A 374 -21.85 10.14 -1.68
C GLN A 374 -20.61 10.73 -2.36
N PHE A 375 -20.67 10.98 -3.67
CA PHE A 375 -19.50 11.39 -4.45
C PHE A 375 -19.34 12.90 -4.59
N THR A 376 -20.40 13.70 -4.42
CA THR A 376 -20.36 15.14 -4.74
C THR A 376 -20.54 16.08 -3.56
N SER A 377 -21.12 15.64 -2.44
CA SER A 377 -21.47 16.53 -1.32
C SER A 377 -20.25 17.06 -0.57
N GLY A 378 -19.26 16.19 -0.31
CA GLY A 378 -18.11 16.50 0.53
C GLY A 378 -18.50 16.88 1.96
N SER A 379 -19.71 16.54 2.41
CA SER A 379 -20.30 16.98 3.66
C SER A 379 -19.47 16.55 4.88
N ASP A 380 -18.89 15.35 4.82
CA ASP A 380 -17.98 14.81 5.83
C ASP A 380 -16.70 15.65 6.04
N TYR A 381 -16.33 16.48 5.07
CA TYR A 381 -15.12 17.31 5.09
C TYR A 381 -15.39 18.78 5.41
N ALA A 382 -16.65 19.18 5.63
CA ALA A 382 -17.02 20.58 5.81
C ALA A 382 -16.35 21.23 7.05
N SER A 383 -16.27 20.50 8.16
CA SER A 383 -15.57 20.95 9.38
C SER A 383 -14.08 21.11 9.14
N TYR A 384 -13.49 20.16 8.40
CA TYR A 384 -12.08 20.15 8.04
C TYR A 384 -11.69 21.37 7.23
N PHE A 385 -12.41 21.66 6.14
CA PHE A 385 -12.12 22.79 5.27
C PHE A 385 -12.16 24.14 6.00
N LYS A 386 -13.07 24.27 6.96
CA LYS A 386 -13.20 25.47 7.79
C LYS A 386 -11.95 25.73 8.64
N GLU A 387 -11.28 24.69 9.13
CA GLU A 387 -10.03 24.80 9.91
C GLU A 387 -8.92 25.45 9.08
N TYR A 388 -8.83 25.10 7.80
CA TYR A 388 -7.84 25.62 6.85
C TYR A 388 -8.26 26.93 6.19
N LYS A 389 -9.33 27.58 6.67
CA LYS A 389 -9.90 28.82 6.07
C LYS A 389 -10.21 28.66 4.57
N TRP A 390 -10.47 27.43 4.13
CA TRP A 390 -10.88 27.14 2.77
C TRP A 390 -12.40 27.04 2.71
N ASN A 391 -13.00 27.75 1.75
CA ASN A 391 -14.45 27.89 1.68
C ASN A 391 -14.97 27.18 0.40
N PRO A 392 -15.59 25.99 0.52
CA PRO A 392 -16.11 25.26 -0.63
C PRO A 392 -17.08 26.10 -1.48
N GLN A 393 -17.88 26.98 -0.88
CA GLN A 393 -18.86 27.80 -1.59
C GLN A 393 -18.23 28.81 -2.55
N THR A 394 -16.97 29.21 -2.31
CA THR A 394 -16.24 30.15 -3.17
C THR A 394 -15.11 29.49 -3.97
N ASN A 395 -14.51 28.45 -3.40
CA ASN A 395 -13.30 27.84 -3.93
C ASN A 395 -13.54 26.48 -4.60
N LEU A 396 -14.70 25.85 -4.45
CA LEU A 396 -15.07 24.62 -5.17
C LEU A 396 -16.03 24.95 -6.32
N ARG A 397 -15.73 24.44 -7.50
CA ARG A 397 -16.56 24.54 -8.70
C ARG A 397 -16.77 23.13 -9.22
N THR A 398 -17.99 22.79 -9.57
CA THR A 398 -18.32 21.42 -9.96
C THR A 398 -19.15 21.39 -11.24
N ILE A 399 -18.90 20.36 -12.05
CA ILE A 399 -19.81 19.90 -13.11
C ILE A 399 -20.13 18.46 -12.78
N THR A 400 -21.42 18.14 -12.69
CA THR A 400 -21.87 16.75 -12.51
C THR A 400 -22.51 16.28 -13.80
N ILE A 401 -22.01 15.17 -14.33
CA ILE A 401 -22.57 14.50 -15.51
C ILE A 401 -22.85 13.04 -15.18
N ASP A 402 -23.77 12.46 -15.94
CA ASP A 402 -24.06 11.05 -15.83
C ASP A 402 -22.88 10.19 -16.31
N HIS A 403 -22.52 9.15 -15.56
CA HIS A 403 -21.42 8.25 -15.88
C HIS A 403 -21.58 7.59 -17.26
N ARG A 404 -22.82 7.39 -17.74
CA ARG A 404 -23.10 6.84 -19.09
C ARG A 404 -22.66 7.78 -20.21
N HIS A 405 -22.46 9.07 -19.91
CA HIS A 405 -21.92 10.07 -20.85
C HIS A 405 -20.41 10.26 -20.70
N ALA A 406 -19.76 9.52 -19.79
CA ALA A 406 -18.31 9.53 -19.65
C ALA A 406 -17.67 8.86 -20.88
N THR A 407 -17.05 9.67 -21.71
CA THR A 407 -16.43 9.24 -22.97
C THR A 407 -14.91 9.27 -22.89
N GLY A 408 -14.34 9.13 -21.69
CA GLY A 408 -12.90 9.07 -21.47
C GLY A 408 -12.28 10.37 -20.92
N PRO A 409 -10.99 10.32 -20.57
CA PRO A 409 -10.30 11.38 -19.82
C PRO A 409 -10.23 12.71 -20.58
N CYS A 410 -10.06 12.72 -21.91
CA CYS A 410 -9.98 13.94 -22.71
C CYS A 410 -11.20 14.85 -22.51
N TYR A 411 -12.40 14.27 -22.55
CA TYR A 411 -13.64 15.03 -22.39
C TYR A 411 -13.79 15.56 -20.96
N ALA A 412 -13.54 14.72 -19.95
CA ALA A 412 -13.63 15.14 -18.55
C ALA A 412 -12.59 16.22 -18.21
N ARG A 413 -11.36 16.12 -18.72
CA ARG A 413 -10.31 17.14 -18.55
C ARG A 413 -10.67 18.44 -19.27
N HIS A 414 -11.23 18.38 -20.48
CA HIS A 414 -11.74 19.56 -21.19
C HIS A 414 -12.83 20.28 -20.39
N LEU A 415 -13.80 19.54 -19.83
CA LEU A 415 -14.82 20.11 -18.96
C LEU A 415 -14.21 20.71 -17.69
N ALA A 416 -13.23 20.04 -17.08
CA ALA A 416 -12.57 20.54 -15.87
C ALA A 416 -11.81 21.84 -16.14
N GLN A 417 -11.15 21.97 -17.29
CA GLN A 417 -10.49 23.21 -17.73
C GLN A 417 -11.47 24.37 -17.89
N SER A 418 -12.72 24.11 -18.30
CA SER A 418 -13.76 25.15 -18.45
C SER A 418 -14.19 25.81 -17.13
N LEU A 419 -13.82 25.23 -15.98
CA LEU A 419 -14.12 25.76 -14.65
C LEU A 419 -13.09 26.79 -14.15
N HIS A 420 -11.99 27.00 -14.89
CA HIS A 420 -11.04 28.09 -14.64
C HIS A 420 -11.73 29.45 -14.79
N ARG A 421 -11.41 30.42 -13.92
CA ARG A 421 -12.00 31.77 -13.93
C ARG A 421 -10.94 32.87 -13.79
N GLY A 422 -9.76 32.64 -14.36
CA GLY A 422 -8.68 33.62 -14.36
C GLY A 422 -7.65 33.46 -13.24
N GLU A 423 -7.59 32.32 -12.57
CA GLU A 423 -6.50 32.03 -11.62
C GLU A 423 -5.13 32.02 -12.31
N ASP A 424 -4.10 32.51 -11.61
CA ASP A 424 -2.75 32.76 -12.15
C ASP A 424 -2.00 31.51 -12.60
N TYR A 425 -2.33 30.36 -12.03
CA TYR A 425 -1.74 29.06 -12.35
C TYR A 425 -2.80 27.97 -12.42
N VAL A 426 -2.51 26.94 -13.22
CA VAL A 426 -3.36 25.77 -13.42
C VAL A 426 -2.58 24.52 -13.02
N LEU A 427 -3.20 23.68 -12.19
CA LEU A 427 -2.77 22.34 -11.84
C LEU A 427 -3.82 21.36 -12.36
N GLN A 428 -3.47 20.42 -13.22
CA GLN A 428 -4.33 19.30 -13.56
C GLN A 428 -3.84 18.04 -12.86
N ILE A 429 -4.74 17.32 -12.22
CA ILE A 429 -4.45 16.06 -11.54
C ILE A 429 -5.56 15.01 -11.74
N ASP A 430 -5.28 13.77 -11.37
CA ASP A 430 -6.30 12.74 -11.19
C ASP A 430 -6.98 12.83 -9.82
N SER A 431 -8.09 12.11 -9.63
CA SER A 431 -8.95 12.18 -8.43
C SER A 431 -8.45 11.37 -7.22
N HIS A 432 -7.32 10.65 -7.34
CA HIS A 432 -6.75 9.79 -6.29
C HIS A 432 -5.27 10.09 -6.07
N MET A 433 -5.02 11.25 -5.49
CA MET A 433 -3.69 11.83 -5.31
C MET A 433 -3.44 12.18 -3.84
N ARG A 434 -2.18 12.20 -3.42
CA ARG A 434 -1.73 12.72 -2.11
C ARG A 434 -0.55 13.64 -2.29
N PHE A 435 -0.55 14.78 -1.62
CA PHE A 435 0.44 15.84 -1.83
C PHE A 435 1.48 15.91 -0.72
N ARG A 436 2.67 16.42 -1.04
CA ARG A 436 3.67 16.79 -0.04
C ARG A 436 3.38 18.17 0.55
N PRO A 437 3.62 18.38 1.86
CA PRO A 437 3.52 19.71 2.47
C PRO A 437 4.37 20.75 1.71
N GLY A 438 3.77 21.89 1.38
CA GLY A 438 4.39 23.00 0.63
C GLY A 438 4.33 22.88 -0.90
N TRP A 439 3.52 21.97 -1.45
CA TRP A 439 3.43 21.75 -2.92
C TRP A 439 3.07 23.00 -3.72
N ASP A 440 2.20 23.84 -3.17
CA ASP A 440 1.60 25.00 -3.85
C ASP A 440 2.61 26.11 -4.11
N VAL A 441 3.50 26.36 -3.16
CA VAL A 441 4.60 27.32 -3.29
C VAL A 441 5.79 26.70 -4.04
N TYR A 442 5.97 25.38 -3.90
CA TYR A 442 7.01 24.65 -4.64
C TYR A 442 6.81 24.73 -6.15
N LEU A 443 5.61 24.41 -6.62
CA LEU A 443 5.32 24.38 -8.06
C LEU A 443 5.44 25.77 -8.70
N ILE A 444 4.97 26.82 -8.02
CA ILE A 444 5.14 28.20 -8.49
C ILE A 444 6.62 28.56 -8.57
N HIS A 445 7.39 28.24 -7.52
CA HIS A 445 8.82 28.48 -7.52
C HIS A 445 9.52 27.76 -8.68
N GLN A 446 9.27 26.46 -8.85
CA GLN A 446 9.88 25.67 -9.92
C GLN A 446 9.49 26.21 -11.30
N LEU A 447 8.21 26.52 -11.55
CA LEU A 447 7.78 27.02 -12.85
C LEU A 447 8.41 28.39 -13.16
N ASN A 448 8.54 29.25 -12.16
CA ASN A 448 9.19 30.55 -12.32
C ASN A 448 10.73 30.47 -12.48
N GLN A 449 11.35 29.30 -12.25
CA GLN A 449 12.75 29.07 -12.62
C GLN A 449 12.92 28.70 -14.10
N CYS A 450 11.84 28.30 -14.80
CA CYS A 450 11.91 28.03 -16.23
C CYS A 450 12.26 29.30 -17.01
N HIS A 451 12.89 29.11 -18.18
CA HIS A 451 13.33 30.22 -19.02
C HIS A 451 12.17 31.15 -19.40
N ASP A 452 11.04 30.57 -19.78
CA ASP A 452 9.78 31.28 -19.99
C ASP A 452 8.64 30.53 -19.27
N PRO A 453 8.22 30.98 -18.07
CA PRO A 453 7.16 30.35 -17.29
C PRO A 453 5.81 30.29 -18.03
N SER A 454 5.56 31.22 -18.97
CA SER A 454 4.31 31.28 -19.74
C SER A 454 4.25 30.25 -20.86
N MET A 455 5.42 29.72 -21.24
CA MET A 455 5.64 28.71 -22.27
C MET A 455 6.27 27.44 -21.69
N SER A 456 6.03 27.17 -20.41
CA SER A 456 6.57 25.98 -19.72
C SER A 456 5.48 25.19 -19.00
N VAL A 457 5.64 23.87 -18.96
CA VAL A 457 4.78 22.96 -18.19
C VAL A 457 5.64 22.06 -17.31
N LEU A 458 5.31 21.98 -16.02
CA LEU A 458 5.86 20.96 -15.14
C LEU A 458 4.99 19.70 -15.22
N THR A 459 5.55 18.53 -15.50
CA THR A 459 4.78 17.28 -15.65
C THR A 459 5.62 16.04 -15.36
N THR A 460 5.00 14.99 -14.80
CA THR A 460 5.63 13.71 -14.47
C THR A 460 4.58 12.66 -14.12
N TYR A 461 4.95 11.37 -14.14
CA TYR A 461 4.21 10.36 -13.37
C TYR A 461 4.61 10.40 -11.90
N PRO A 462 3.65 10.62 -10.99
CA PRO A 462 3.89 10.53 -9.55
C PRO A 462 4.20 9.08 -9.11
N PRO A 463 5.06 8.87 -8.10
CA PRO A 463 5.22 7.56 -7.46
C PRO A 463 3.91 7.04 -6.86
N ASN A 464 3.84 5.72 -6.66
CA ASN A 464 2.67 5.07 -6.05
C ASN A 464 2.51 5.44 -4.56
N TYR A 465 1.26 5.51 -4.10
CA TYR A 465 0.91 5.30 -2.69
C TYR A 465 -0.10 4.17 -2.52
N ASP A 466 -0.13 3.55 -1.35
CA ASP A 466 -1.08 2.49 -1.02
C ASP A 466 -2.23 3.01 -0.15
N HIS A 467 -3.47 2.73 -0.56
CA HIS A 467 -4.65 2.94 0.27
C HIS A 467 -4.72 1.87 1.39
N PRO A 468 -5.18 2.20 2.62
CA PRO A 468 -5.70 3.51 3.06
C PRO A 468 -4.63 4.49 3.57
N HIS A 469 -3.39 4.06 3.72
CA HIS A 469 -2.39 4.73 4.55
C HIS A 469 -1.73 5.97 3.91
N GLY A 470 -2.03 6.27 2.65
CA GLY A 470 -1.38 7.36 1.95
C GLY A 470 0.13 7.10 1.76
N PRO A 471 0.90 8.09 1.30
CA PRO A 471 2.33 7.92 1.01
C PRO A 471 3.21 7.75 2.27
N GLY A 472 2.80 8.32 3.41
CA GLY A 472 3.53 8.20 4.68
C GLY A 472 4.86 8.97 4.76
N PRO A 473 5.50 9.05 5.93
CA PRO A 473 6.69 9.87 6.18
C PRO A 473 7.97 9.37 5.52
N HIS A 474 7.97 8.16 4.94
CA HIS A 474 9.11 7.58 4.23
C HIS A 474 8.89 7.49 2.71
N ALA A 475 7.90 8.23 2.21
CA ALA A 475 7.57 8.25 0.79
C ALA A 475 8.72 8.72 -0.09
N GLU A 476 8.75 8.24 -1.35
CA GLU A 476 9.76 8.61 -2.34
C GLU A 476 9.76 10.12 -2.60
N THR A 477 10.94 10.74 -2.59
CA THR A 477 11.08 12.20 -2.73
C THR A 477 11.84 12.61 -3.99
N ARG A 478 12.49 11.67 -4.69
CA ARG A 478 13.26 11.91 -5.92
C ARG A 478 12.32 12.10 -7.11
N GLY A 479 12.70 12.99 -8.02
CA GLY A 479 11.95 13.22 -9.25
C GLY A 479 11.84 11.97 -10.12
N THR A 480 10.75 11.92 -10.88
CA THR A 480 10.50 10.92 -11.92
C THR A 480 10.51 11.63 -13.27
N ILE A 481 11.03 10.98 -14.31
CA ILE A 481 11.01 11.50 -15.68
C ILE A 481 10.24 10.54 -16.57
N LEU A 482 9.40 11.09 -17.45
CA LEU A 482 8.71 10.33 -18.48
C LEU A 482 9.67 9.99 -19.61
N VAL A 483 9.76 8.70 -19.95
CA VAL A 483 10.57 8.20 -21.05
C VAL A 483 9.73 7.35 -22.00
N PRO A 484 10.07 7.29 -23.31
CA PRO A 484 9.40 6.40 -24.24
C PRO A 484 9.66 4.94 -23.84
N TRP A 485 8.67 4.07 -24.00
CA TRP A 485 8.79 2.67 -23.61
C TRP A 485 8.65 1.69 -24.77
N LYS A 486 7.45 1.61 -25.36
CA LYS A 486 7.15 0.70 -26.47
C LYS A 486 5.97 1.23 -27.26
N PHE A 487 5.83 0.82 -28.52
CA PHE A 487 4.58 0.95 -29.23
C PHE A 487 3.67 -0.24 -28.88
N ASP A 488 2.37 0.00 -28.78
CA ASP A 488 1.39 -1.04 -28.55
C ASP A 488 0.95 -1.67 -29.88
N ASP A 489 1.01 -2.99 -29.98
CA ASP A 489 0.73 -3.71 -31.23
C ASP A 489 -0.73 -3.59 -31.68
N LYS A 490 -1.67 -3.30 -30.75
CA LYS A 490 -3.11 -3.23 -31.06
C LYS A 490 -3.51 -1.87 -31.61
N ASP A 491 -3.03 -0.78 -31.00
CA ASP A 491 -3.44 0.57 -31.39
C ASP A 491 -2.35 1.41 -32.08
N GLY A 492 -1.09 0.96 -32.06
CA GLY A 492 0.06 1.64 -32.65
C GLY A 492 0.49 2.89 -31.88
N MET A 493 -0.02 3.12 -30.66
CA MET A 493 0.32 4.31 -29.90
C MET A 493 1.55 4.08 -29.01
N LEU A 494 2.43 5.07 -28.96
CA LEU A 494 3.58 5.09 -28.06
C LEU A 494 3.11 5.04 -26.61
N ARG A 495 3.61 4.06 -25.86
CA ARG A 495 3.52 3.98 -24.41
C ARG A 495 4.74 4.66 -23.80
N GLN A 496 4.51 5.32 -22.68
CA GLN A 496 5.54 5.98 -21.87
C GLN A 496 5.56 5.39 -20.46
N LYS A 497 6.68 5.57 -19.75
CA LYS A 497 6.80 5.16 -18.35
C LYS A 497 7.58 6.19 -17.54
N GLY A 498 7.35 6.21 -16.24
CA GLY A 498 8.14 7.00 -15.30
C GLY A 498 9.43 6.26 -14.92
N ARG A 499 10.58 6.92 -15.04
CA ARG A 499 11.84 6.45 -14.45
C ARG A 499 12.26 7.34 -13.29
N LEU A 500 12.58 6.71 -12.17
CA LEU A 500 13.02 7.38 -10.96
C LEU A 500 14.49 7.80 -11.07
N MET A 501 14.79 9.03 -10.66
CA MET A 501 16.14 9.58 -10.67
C MET A 501 17.01 9.02 -9.55
N ASN A 502 18.31 8.79 -9.81
CA ASN A 502 19.29 8.32 -8.81
C ASN A 502 19.69 9.41 -7.82
N LYS A 503 19.88 10.64 -8.32
CA LYS A 503 20.29 11.81 -7.54
C LYS A 503 19.15 12.82 -7.58
N SER A 504 18.72 13.29 -6.41
CA SER A 504 18.02 14.59 -6.35
C SER A 504 19.04 15.61 -6.85
N THR A 505 18.83 16.13 -8.06
CA THR A 505 19.77 17.03 -8.74
C THR A 505 19.92 18.31 -7.94
N SER A 506 20.81 18.28 -6.94
CA SER A 506 21.42 19.45 -6.34
C SER A 506 22.51 19.92 -7.31
N SER A 507 22.07 20.37 -8.48
CA SER A 507 22.93 21.11 -9.39
C SER A 507 22.89 22.58 -8.99
N SER A 508 24.06 23.20 -8.94
CA SER A 508 24.30 24.59 -8.54
C SER A 508 23.82 25.63 -9.57
N GLN A 509 22.71 25.35 -10.26
CA GLN A 509 22.04 26.29 -11.17
C GLN A 509 20.73 26.77 -10.55
N ASN A 510 20.33 27.99 -10.88
CA ASN A 510 19.09 28.59 -10.36
C ASN A 510 17.84 27.78 -10.76
N ASN A 511 17.89 27.00 -11.84
CA ASN A 511 16.84 26.08 -12.27
C ASN A 511 17.37 24.64 -12.32
N ASN A 512 16.74 23.74 -11.56
CA ASN A 512 17.05 22.32 -11.52
C ASN A 512 15.91 21.43 -12.07
N ASN A 513 14.88 22.02 -12.70
CA ASN A 513 13.88 21.28 -13.44
C ASN A 513 14.53 20.50 -14.59
N ILE A 514 14.04 19.29 -14.83
CA ILE A 514 14.68 18.38 -15.76
C ILE A 514 13.89 18.40 -17.07
N PRO A 515 14.47 18.85 -18.21
CA PRO A 515 13.76 18.88 -19.48
C PRO A 515 13.24 17.49 -19.88
N CYS A 516 12.02 17.43 -20.39
CA CYS A 516 11.42 16.22 -20.93
C CYS A 516 10.60 16.55 -22.19
N LEU A 517 10.13 15.51 -22.89
CA LEU A 517 9.36 15.66 -24.13
C LEU A 517 7.97 15.02 -24.04
N LEU A 518 7.71 14.28 -22.97
CA LEU A 518 6.48 13.54 -22.77
C LEU A 518 5.64 14.21 -21.68
N PHE A 519 4.34 14.05 -21.78
CA PHE A 519 3.36 14.73 -20.96
C PHE A 519 2.55 13.73 -20.15
N ALA A 520 2.32 13.98 -18.86
CA ALA A 520 1.40 13.21 -18.05
C ALA A 520 0.06 13.93 -17.89
N GLY A 521 -1.03 13.26 -18.29
CA GLY A 521 -2.39 13.76 -18.08
C GLY A 521 -2.71 13.89 -16.60
N GLY A 522 -2.28 12.92 -15.78
CA GLY A 522 -2.59 12.84 -14.35
C GLY A 522 -1.81 13.78 -13.44
N PHE A 523 -0.82 14.51 -13.95
CA PHE A 523 -0.14 15.57 -13.22
C PHE A 523 0.57 16.55 -14.18
N ASN A 524 0.07 17.79 -14.24
CA ASN A 524 0.75 18.89 -14.95
C ASN A 524 0.42 20.27 -14.35
N PHE A 525 1.40 21.16 -14.33
CA PHE A 525 1.31 22.51 -13.74
C PHE A 525 1.87 23.59 -14.65
N PHE A 526 1.11 24.66 -14.89
CA PHE A 526 1.41 25.67 -15.92
C PHE A 526 0.64 26.98 -15.71
N GLN A 527 0.91 28.00 -16.53
CA GLN A 527 0.16 29.28 -16.55
C GLN A 527 -1.07 29.21 -17.48
N PRO A 528 -2.18 29.90 -17.15
CA PRO A 528 -3.47 29.75 -17.86
C PRO A 528 -3.45 30.11 -19.35
N SER A 529 -2.44 30.85 -19.84
CA SER A 529 -2.23 31.09 -21.27
C SER A 529 -2.24 29.81 -22.11
N LEU A 530 -1.78 28.68 -21.54
CA LEU A 530 -1.74 27.41 -22.25
C LEU A 530 -3.12 26.73 -22.37
N LEU A 531 -4.12 27.12 -21.56
CA LEU A 531 -5.50 26.67 -21.73
C LEU A 531 -6.09 27.15 -23.06
N GLU A 532 -5.70 28.36 -23.50
CA GLU A 532 -6.14 28.92 -24.78
C GLU A 532 -5.28 28.41 -25.94
N LEU A 533 -3.96 28.35 -25.73
CA LEU A 533 -3.00 27.93 -26.76
C LEU A 533 -3.16 26.45 -27.13
N CYS A 534 -3.31 25.58 -26.13
CA CYS A 534 -3.36 24.13 -26.32
C CYS A 534 -4.35 23.45 -25.36
N PRO A 535 -5.67 23.71 -25.47
CA PRO A 535 -6.67 23.09 -24.62
C PRO A 535 -6.75 21.58 -24.80
N TYR A 536 -7.28 20.87 -23.79
CA TYR A 536 -7.73 19.49 -23.99
C TYR A 536 -8.81 19.44 -25.06
N ASP A 537 -8.68 18.47 -25.97
CA ASP A 537 -9.62 18.29 -27.07
C ASP A 537 -10.82 17.45 -26.59
N GLY A 538 -11.91 18.13 -26.24
CA GLY A 538 -13.12 17.50 -25.73
C GLY A 538 -13.84 16.58 -26.73
N LYS A 539 -13.37 16.48 -27.98
CA LYS A 539 -13.95 15.60 -29.00
C LYS A 539 -13.21 14.26 -29.14
N LEU A 540 -12.10 14.07 -28.42
CA LEU A 540 -11.35 12.80 -28.42
C LEU A 540 -12.01 11.75 -27.51
N HIS A 541 -13.22 11.35 -27.88
CA HIS A 541 -14.02 10.36 -27.15
C HIS A 541 -13.42 8.95 -27.27
N GLY A 542 -13.48 8.17 -26.19
CA GLY A 542 -12.99 6.80 -26.08
C GLY A 542 -11.46 6.67 -26.01
N LEU A 543 -10.73 7.79 -26.00
CA LEU A 543 -9.27 7.82 -26.00
C LEU A 543 -8.73 7.85 -24.56
N PHE A 544 -8.00 6.80 -24.18
CA PHE A 544 -7.25 6.74 -22.91
C PHE A 544 -5.76 6.74 -23.23
N PHE A 545 -5.26 5.65 -23.83
CA PHE A 545 -3.92 5.63 -24.41
C PHE A 545 -3.89 6.42 -25.72
N GLY A 546 -3.03 7.43 -25.79
CA GLY A 546 -2.89 8.35 -26.93
C GLY A 546 -3.17 9.82 -26.58
N GLU A 547 -3.91 10.12 -25.51
CA GLU A 547 -4.18 11.53 -25.14
C GLU A 547 -2.89 12.28 -24.77
N GLU A 548 -1.98 11.59 -24.08
CA GLU A 548 -0.75 12.16 -23.55
C GLU A 548 0.24 12.51 -24.67
N ILE A 549 0.42 11.62 -25.63
CA ILE A 549 1.29 11.88 -26.79
C ILE A 549 0.68 12.94 -27.72
N SER A 550 -0.66 12.97 -27.87
CA SER A 550 -1.36 14.04 -28.58
C SER A 550 -1.10 15.40 -27.94
N MET A 551 -1.20 15.50 -26.61
CA MET A 551 -0.91 16.74 -25.90
C MET A 551 0.57 17.14 -26.02
N ALA A 552 1.48 16.19 -25.84
CA ALA A 552 2.93 16.42 -25.94
C ALA A 552 3.34 17.01 -27.30
N VAL A 553 2.89 16.42 -28.41
CA VAL A 553 3.23 16.92 -29.76
C VAL A 553 2.61 18.29 -30.05
N ARG A 554 1.40 18.55 -29.56
CA ARG A 554 0.73 19.85 -29.72
C ARG A 554 1.42 20.96 -28.93
N LEU A 555 1.78 20.70 -27.66
CA LEU A 555 2.55 21.63 -26.85
C LEU A 555 3.92 21.90 -27.49
N PHE A 556 4.61 20.84 -27.92
CA PHE A 556 5.91 20.96 -28.56
C PHE A 556 5.84 21.85 -29.81
N THR A 557 4.91 21.57 -30.74
CA THR A 557 4.78 22.34 -31.98
C THR A 557 4.37 23.81 -31.76
N ASN A 558 3.71 24.12 -30.64
CA ASN A 558 3.42 25.50 -30.21
C ASN A 558 4.57 26.21 -29.49
N GLY A 559 5.73 25.57 -29.33
CA GLY A 559 6.89 26.19 -28.68
C GLY A 559 6.91 26.07 -27.15
N VAL A 560 6.03 25.25 -26.56
CA VAL A 560 5.99 25.01 -25.10
C VAL A 560 7.02 23.98 -24.66
N ASP A 561 7.82 24.29 -23.65
CA ASP A 561 8.81 23.39 -23.08
C ASP A 561 8.25 22.58 -21.90
N LEU A 562 8.54 21.28 -21.86
CA LEU A 562 8.11 20.39 -20.77
C LEU A 562 9.28 20.10 -19.83
N TYR A 563 8.98 20.06 -18.54
CA TYR A 563 9.97 19.72 -17.52
C TYR A 563 9.39 18.80 -16.45
N ALA A 564 10.18 17.84 -15.99
CA ALA A 564 9.92 17.10 -14.78
C ALA A 564 10.43 17.88 -13.54
N PRO A 565 9.63 18.01 -12.47
CA PRO A 565 10.12 18.52 -11.20
C PRO A 565 11.27 17.63 -10.67
N PRO A 566 12.31 18.22 -10.05
CA PRO A 566 13.46 17.46 -9.54
C PRO A 566 13.15 16.61 -8.30
N GLN A 567 11.99 16.86 -7.68
CA GLN A 567 11.49 16.14 -6.53
C GLN A 567 10.04 15.74 -6.76
N THR A 568 9.64 14.61 -6.16
CA THR A 568 8.23 14.21 -6.06
C THR A 568 7.42 15.33 -5.43
N VAL A 569 6.30 15.71 -6.03
CA VAL A 569 5.38 16.73 -5.49
C VAL A 569 4.14 16.10 -4.87
N CYS A 570 3.67 15.03 -5.49
CA CYS A 570 2.51 14.27 -5.09
C CYS A 570 2.73 12.78 -5.40
N TYR A 571 1.77 11.96 -4.99
CA TYR A 571 1.72 10.53 -5.16
C TYR A 571 0.38 10.15 -5.76
N HIS A 572 0.36 9.05 -6.52
CA HIS A 572 -0.82 8.58 -7.23
C HIS A 572 -1.18 7.16 -6.77
N MET A 573 -2.46 6.85 -6.61
CA MET A 573 -2.91 5.48 -6.35
C MET A 573 -3.07 4.72 -7.67
N TRP A 574 -2.08 3.90 -8.04
CA TRP A 574 -2.14 3.14 -9.31
C TRP A 574 -3.04 1.90 -9.25
N LYS A 575 -3.52 1.52 -8.05
CA LYS A 575 -4.49 0.43 -7.87
C LYS A 575 -5.84 0.83 -8.47
N ARG A 576 -6.43 -0.07 -9.26
CA ARG A 576 -7.69 0.18 -9.98
C ARG A 576 -8.87 0.41 -9.02
N ASN A 577 -9.67 1.43 -9.33
CA ASN A 577 -10.97 1.65 -8.68
C ASN A 577 -11.87 0.40 -8.84
N PRO A 578 -12.28 -0.25 -7.74
CA PRO A 578 -13.10 -1.46 -7.79
C PRO A 578 -14.48 -1.22 -8.41
N LEU A 579 -15.01 0.01 -8.38
CA LEU A 579 -16.27 0.37 -9.03
C LEU A 579 -16.18 0.37 -10.56
N ARG A 580 -14.98 0.33 -11.15
CA ARG A 580 -14.81 0.01 -12.58
C ARG A 580 -15.08 -1.46 -12.89
N LYS A 581 -15.04 -2.38 -11.91
CA LYS A 581 -15.25 -3.83 -12.13
C LYS A 581 -16.71 -4.24 -12.11
N THR A 582 -17.60 -3.42 -11.59
CA THR A 582 -19.03 -3.71 -11.52
C THR A 582 -19.77 -2.84 -12.55
N GLN A 583 -20.14 -3.47 -13.66
CA GLN A 583 -21.24 -3.13 -14.61
C GLN A 583 -20.95 -2.65 -16.05
N ASP A 584 -19.79 -2.12 -16.43
CA ASP A 584 -19.69 -1.48 -17.77
C ASP A 584 -18.82 -2.20 -18.83
N VAL A 585 -18.46 -3.46 -18.63
CA VAL A 585 -17.89 -4.31 -19.71
C VAL A 585 -18.53 -5.70 -19.69
N GLY A 586 -19.76 -5.77 -20.23
CA GLY A 586 -20.37 -7.05 -20.63
C GLY A 586 -21.72 -7.36 -19.98
N SER A 587 -22.80 -6.79 -20.54
CA SER A 587 -24.07 -7.46 -20.85
C SER A 587 -25.17 -6.41 -21.04
N VAL A 588 -25.20 -5.76 -22.21
CA VAL A 588 -26.48 -5.28 -22.77
C VAL A 588 -26.98 -6.38 -23.68
N GLY A 589 -27.63 -7.37 -23.08
CA GLY A 589 -28.44 -8.36 -23.75
C GLY A 589 -29.77 -8.41 -23.03
N GLY A 590 -30.81 -7.80 -23.62
CA GLY A 590 -32.17 -7.88 -23.09
C GLY A 590 -32.96 -6.59 -23.23
N ASP A 591 -33.61 -6.45 -24.39
CA ASP A 591 -34.89 -5.79 -24.65
C ASP A 591 -35.01 -4.25 -24.70
N ASN A 592 -35.17 -3.80 -25.95
CA ASN A 592 -35.98 -2.68 -26.43
C ASN A 592 -36.03 -1.40 -25.57
N ASP A 593 -35.15 -0.44 -25.91
CA ASP A 593 -35.65 0.88 -26.31
C ASP A 593 -34.63 1.63 -27.19
N SER A 594 -35.14 2.10 -28.32
CA SER A 594 -34.41 2.72 -29.41
C SER A 594 -34.07 4.19 -29.12
N ILE A 595 -32.82 4.49 -28.73
CA ILE A 595 -32.19 5.80 -28.96
C ILE A 595 -30.72 5.61 -29.36
N ASN A 596 -30.34 6.20 -30.50
CA ASN A 596 -29.05 6.12 -31.18
C ASN A 596 -27.84 6.47 -30.28
N ALA A 597 -27.23 5.48 -29.62
CA ALA A 597 -25.83 5.56 -29.18
C ALA A 597 -24.95 4.86 -30.23
N SER A 598 -24.26 5.64 -31.04
CA SER A 598 -23.28 5.15 -32.02
C SER A 598 -22.23 4.26 -31.34
N ASP A 599 -21.94 3.10 -31.94
CA ASP A 599 -20.92 2.13 -31.54
C ASP A 599 -19.66 2.78 -30.87
N PRO A 600 -19.41 2.51 -29.57
CA PRO A 600 -18.25 3.06 -28.83
C PRO A 600 -16.90 2.78 -29.50
N THR A 601 -16.82 1.70 -30.28
CA THR A 601 -15.62 1.28 -31.01
C THR A 601 -15.28 2.26 -32.14
N SER A 602 -16.30 2.81 -32.80
CA SER A 602 -16.17 3.79 -33.89
C SER A 602 -15.63 5.14 -33.39
N GLY A 603 -16.06 5.57 -32.19
CA GLY A 603 -15.60 6.81 -31.57
C GLY A 603 -14.12 6.77 -31.16
N ARG A 604 -13.67 5.67 -30.54
CA ARG A 604 -12.27 5.49 -30.16
C ARG A 604 -11.34 5.48 -31.37
N GLU A 605 -11.70 4.77 -32.42
CA GLU A 605 -10.86 4.67 -33.63
C GLU A 605 -10.79 6.01 -34.36
N ALA A 606 -11.89 6.78 -34.42
CA ALA A 606 -11.86 8.14 -34.93
C ALA A 606 -10.90 9.04 -34.14
N SER A 607 -10.90 8.95 -32.80
CA SER A 607 -9.97 9.68 -31.94
C SER A 607 -8.52 9.25 -32.15
N LEU A 608 -8.24 7.94 -32.25
CA LEU A 608 -6.90 7.43 -32.55
C LEU A 608 -6.41 7.96 -33.90
N ASN A 609 -7.27 7.98 -34.93
CA ASN A 609 -6.90 8.52 -36.23
C ASN A 609 -6.56 10.01 -36.18
N ILE A 610 -7.24 10.82 -35.34
CA ILE A 610 -6.85 12.21 -35.13
C ILE A 610 -5.43 12.30 -34.54
N VAL A 611 -5.12 11.47 -33.54
CA VAL A 611 -3.77 11.43 -32.94
C VAL A 611 -2.72 10.99 -33.97
N ARG A 612 -2.99 9.95 -34.78
CA ARG A 612 -2.08 9.52 -35.86
C ARG A 612 -1.82 10.64 -36.86
N MET A 613 -2.85 11.40 -37.23
CA MET A 613 -2.67 12.56 -38.11
C MET A 613 -1.79 13.63 -37.46
N GLN A 614 -1.98 13.92 -36.16
CA GLN A 614 -1.13 14.86 -35.42
C GLN A 614 0.33 14.42 -35.40
N LEU A 615 0.60 13.12 -35.18
CA LEU A 615 1.94 12.55 -35.21
C LEU A 615 2.58 12.56 -36.60
N ARG A 616 1.79 12.73 -37.67
CA ARG A 616 2.25 12.97 -39.04
C ARG A 616 2.35 14.46 -39.41
N GLY A 617 2.20 15.37 -38.45
CA GLY A 617 2.22 16.81 -38.71
C GLY A 617 0.95 17.35 -39.36
N MET A 618 -0.15 16.60 -39.33
CA MET A 618 -1.44 16.97 -39.90
C MET A 618 -2.54 17.05 -38.83
N GLY A 619 -3.66 17.68 -39.17
CA GLY A 619 -4.80 17.77 -38.25
C GLY A 619 -4.77 19.00 -37.34
N ARG A 620 -5.60 18.99 -36.30
CA ARG A 620 -5.91 20.17 -35.49
C ARG A 620 -5.04 20.27 -34.24
N GLY A 621 -4.82 21.50 -33.79
CA GLY A 621 -4.16 21.80 -32.52
C GLY A 621 -2.63 21.80 -32.54
N LEU A 622 -2.01 21.55 -33.70
CA LEU A 622 -0.56 21.69 -33.88
C LEU A 622 -0.17 23.16 -34.08
N GLY A 623 0.98 23.55 -33.52
CA GLY A 623 1.60 24.85 -33.73
C GLY A 623 2.55 24.88 -34.93
N THR A 624 3.20 26.03 -35.14
CA THR A 624 4.14 26.26 -36.25
C THR A 624 5.55 26.64 -35.80
N VAL A 625 5.80 26.70 -34.48
CA VAL A 625 7.09 27.12 -33.90
C VAL A 625 8.14 26.02 -34.04
N ARG A 626 7.72 24.77 -33.80
CA ARG A 626 8.53 23.56 -34.01
C ARG A 626 7.73 22.56 -34.83
N THR A 627 8.42 21.68 -35.54
CA THR A 627 7.79 20.68 -36.41
C THR A 627 7.61 19.35 -35.68
N VAL A 628 6.65 18.54 -36.13
CA VAL A 628 6.47 17.18 -35.59
C VAL A 628 7.66 16.28 -35.89
N LYS A 629 8.36 16.51 -37.01
CA LYS A 629 9.62 15.81 -37.31
C LYS A 629 10.71 16.12 -36.27
N GLN A 630 10.82 17.38 -35.83
CA GLN A 630 11.73 17.74 -34.74
C GLN A 630 11.32 17.08 -33.42
N PHE A 631 10.03 16.91 -33.16
CA PHE A 631 9.54 16.19 -31.98
C PHE A 631 9.94 14.72 -32.01
N GLU A 632 9.70 14.05 -33.15
CA GLU A 632 10.06 12.66 -33.42
C GLU A 632 11.57 12.41 -33.25
N GLU A 633 12.40 13.25 -33.90
CA GLU A 633 13.87 13.20 -33.79
C GLU A 633 14.36 13.43 -32.35
N ALA A 634 13.76 14.39 -31.64
CA ALA A 634 14.13 14.71 -30.26
C ALA A 634 13.76 13.59 -29.29
N LEU A 635 12.57 13.00 -29.45
CA LEU A 635 12.11 11.87 -28.65
C LEU A 635 12.83 10.57 -28.99
N GLY A 636 13.34 10.46 -30.23
CA GLY A 636 14.06 9.29 -30.71
C GLY A 636 13.13 8.12 -31.04
N VAL A 637 11.96 8.40 -31.59
CA VAL A 637 11.01 7.40 -32.08
C VAL A 637 10.80 7.60 -33.58
N ASP A 638 10.17 6.64 -34.25
CA ASP A 638 9.61 6.79 -35.59
C ASP A 638 8.12 6.40 -35.51
N PHE A 639 7.22 7.36 -35.69
CA PHE A 639 5.79 7.13 -35.55
C PHE A 639 5.16 6.41 -36.75
N GLU A 640 5.87 6.27 -37.87
CA GLU A 640 5.39 5.55 -39.05
C GLU A 640 5.83 4.09 -39.03
N THR A 641 7.07 3.81 -38.60
CA THR A 641 7.60 2.44 -38.47
C THR A 641 7.36 1.84 -37.09
N HIS A 642 6.91 2.65 -36.11
CA HIS A 642 6.73 2.27 -34.70
C HIS A 642 8.02 1.79 -34.04
N GLU A 643 9.15 2.39 -34.38
CA GLU A 643 10.47 2.03 -33.86
C GLU A 643 10.95 3.02 -32.80
N LEU A 644 11.65 2.52 -31.78
CA LEU A 644 12.38 3.32 -30.80
C LEU A 644 13.87 3.28 -31.14
N SER A 645 14.47 4.44 -31.31
CA SER A 645 15.90 4.57 -31.61
C SER A 645 16.74 4.09 -30.43
N LYS A 646 17.73 3.25 -30.71
CA LYS A 646 18.66 2.74 -29.70
C LYS A 646 19.40 3.88 -29.00
N GLY A 647 19.43 3.86 -27.67
CA GLY A 647 20.05 4.92 -26.84
C GLY A 647 19.13 6.10 -26.54
N ARG A 648 17.87 6.08 -27.01
CA ARG A 648 16.86 7.13 -26.74
C ARG A 648 15.79 6.69 -25.75
N GLU A 649 15.92 5.49 -25.20
CA GLU A 649 15.01 4.89 -24.21
C GLU A 649 14.94 5.69 -22.89
N ASN A 650 15.89 6.61 -22.70
CA ASN A 650 16.04 7.45 -21.53
C ASN A 650 15.81 8.94 -21.80
N ALA A 651 15.13 9.27 -22.91
CA ALA A 651 14.89 10.65 -23.31
C ALA A 651 16.17 11.51 -23.38
N GLY A 652 17.29 10.90 -23.79
CA GLY A 652 18.58 11.56 -23.95
C GLY A 652 19.42 11.72 -22.66
N LEU A 653 19.00 11.10 -21.55
CA LEU A 653 19.78 11.03 -20.31
C LEU A 653 20.56 9.72 -20.20
N ASP A 654 21.72 9.77 -19.54
CA ASP A 654 22.54 8.58 -19.28
C ASP A 654 21.83 7.61 -18.32
N ASP A 655 22.05 6.30 -18.47
CA ASP A 655 21.46 5.28 -17.59
C ASP A 655 21.80 5.52 -16.11
N GLU A 656 22.98 6.07 -15.82
CA GLU A 656 23.42 6.40 -14.45
C GLU A 656 22.56 7.48 -13.79
N ALA A 657 21.81 8.26 -14.57
CA ALA A 657 20.87 9.25 -14.06
C ALA A 657 19.67 8.60 -13.33
N PHE A 658 19.40 7.33 -13.60
CA PHE A 658 18.21 6.61 -13.12
C PHE A 658 18.56 5.45 -12.20
N VAL A 659 17.63 5.14 -11.30
CA VAL A 659 17.69 3.91 -10.49
C VAL A 659 17.70 2.69 -11.42
N SER A 660 18.47 1.66 -11.04
CA SER A 660 18.58 0.42 -11.81
C SER A 660 17.20 -0.22 -12.03
N SER A 661 17.04 -0.84 -13.19
CA SER A 661 15.75 -1.26 -13.79
C SER A 661 14.95 -2.28 -12.98
N SER A 662 15.50 -2.85 -11.90
CA SER A 662 14.76 -3.69 -10.95
C SER A 662 13.85 -2.90 -9.99
N GLN A 663 13.90 -1.57 -9.98
CA GLN A 663 13.07 -0.69 -9.14
C GLN A 663 12.21 0.30 -9.96
N GLY A 664 11.99 0.03 -11.26
CA GLY A 664 11.16 0.89 -12.10
C GLY A 664 9.71 0.97 -11.59
N ILE A 665 9.21 2.19 -11.37
CA ILE A 665 7.80 2.43 -11.08
C ILE A 665 7.05 2.29 -12.41
N THR A 666 6.55 1.10 -12.69
CA THR A 666 5.68 0.85 -13.83
C THR A 666 4.30 1.44 -13.53
N GLY A 667 4.05 2.66 -14.02
CA GLY A 667 2.69 3.09 -14.32
C GLY A 667 2.18 2.22 -15.46
N ASP A 668 1.10 1.48 -15.22
CA ASP A 668 0.34 0.69 -16.20
C ASP A 668 0.98 -0.57 -16.82
N ASP A 669 1.44 -1.51 -15.99
CA ASP A 669 1.37 -2.93 -16.39
C ASP A 669 1.11 -3.88 -15.22
N ALA A 670 -0.16 -3.96 -14.80
CA ALA A 670 -0.70 -5.16 -14.16
C ALA A 670 -2.11 -5.42 -14.70
N THR A 671 -2.22 -6.48 -15.51
CA THR A 671 -3.44 -7.20 -15.90
C THR A 671 -4.36 -6.53 -16.93
N LEU A 672 -3.97 -6.59 -18.20
CA LEU A 672 -4.90 -6.71 -19.34
C LEU A 672 -4.30 -7.66 -20.38
N ASN A 673 -4.36 -8.97 -20.11
CA ASN A 673 -4.58 -9.99 -21.13
C ASN A 673 -4.99 -11.26 -20.39
N GLY A 674 -6.28 -11.61 -20.52
CA GLY A 674 -6.71 -12.98 -20.28
C GLY A 674 -6.15 -13.89 -21.37
N THR A 675 -5.83 -15.11 -20.95
CA THR A 675 -5.65 -16.34 -21.74
C THR A 675 -4.64 -16.27 -22.89
N ASN A 676 -3.50 -16.92 -22.70
CA ASN A 676 -3.22 -18.18 -23.39
C ASN A 676 -2.05 -18.89 -22.72
N ASP A 677 -2.30 -20.15 -22.39
CA ASP A 677 -1.29 -21.15 -22.05
C ASP A 677 -0.24 -21.28 -23.15
N GLU A 678 0.92 -21.82 -22.73
CA GLU A 678 2.01 -22.44 -23.50
C GLU A 678 3.36 -21.72 -23.51
N ALA A 679 4.25 -22.13 -22.61
CA ALA A 679 5.66 -22.44 -22.90
C ALA A 679 6.30 -23.12 -21.68
N ARG A 680 6.46 -24.45 -21.71
CA ARG A 680 7.73 -25.14 -22.00
C ARG A 680 8.87 -24.85 -21.01
N ILE A 681 9.03 -25.79 -20.10
CA ILE A 681 10.27 -26.12 -19.40
C ILE A 681 11.33 -26.58 -20.41
N ALA A 682 12.53 -25.99 -20.38
CA ALA A 682 13.84 -26.69 -20.31
C ALA A 682 15.04 -25.80 -20.75
N GLU A 683 16.09 -25.83 -19.90
CA GLU A 683 17.55 -25.74 -20.21
C GLU A 683 18.14 -24.37 -20.65
N ASN A 684 19.27 -23.86 -20.12
CA ASN A 684 20.38 -24.47 -19.40
C ASN A 684 21.19 -23.48 -18.53
N ASP A 685 21.85 -24.07 -17.54
CA ASP A 685 22.72 -23.59 -16.47
C ASP A 685 24.11 -23.09 -16.95
N MET A 686 24.96 -22.62 -16.02
CA MET A 686 26.44 -22.54 -16.10
C MET A 686 27.10 -21.15 -16.26
N SER A 687 26.73 -20.16 -15.42
CA SER A 687 27.65 -19.03 -15.11
C SER A 687 27.86 -18.77 -13.61
N THR A 688 27.02 -19.37 -12.76
CA THR A 688 27.11 -19.33 -11.29
C THR A 688 28.25 -20.19 -10.73
N VAL A 689 28.86 -21.08 -11.52
CA VAL A 689 29.93 -21.99 -11.06
C VAL A 689 31.34 -21.43 -11.30
N MET A 690 31.52 -20.41 -12.16
CA MET A 690 32.85 -19.88 -12.50
C MET A 690 33.25 -18.58 -11.78
N SER A 691 32.34 -17.88 -11.10
CA SER A 691 32.69 -16.70 -10.28
C SER A 691 33.23 -17.06 -8.88
N LEU A 692 33.08 -18.32 -8.45
CA LEU A 692 33.50 -18.82 -7.13
C LEU A 692 34.97 -19.29 -7.08
N VAL A 693 35.70 -19.27 -8.21
CA VAL A 693 37.12 -19.67 -8.28
C VAL A 693 38.08 -18.47 -8.35
N SER A 694 37.59 -17.23 -8.55
CA SER A 694 38.45 -16.04 -8.62
C SER A 694 38.69 -15.34 -7.27
N GLN A 695 38.04 -15.75 -6.18
CA GLN A 695 38.25 -15.17 -4.84
C GLN A 695 39.18 -15.98 -3.92
N PHE A 696 39.78 -17.08 -4.40
CA PHE A 696 40.67 -17.93 -3.59
C PHE A 696 42.17 -17.80 -3.92
N MET A 697 42.58 -16.86 -4.77
CA MET A 697 44.00 -16.52 -4.98
C MET A 697 44.18 -15.00 -5.13
N GLY A 698 44.45 -14.31 -4.02
CA GLY A 698 44.60 -12.85 -4.03
C GLY A 698 44.93 -12.18 -2.69
N ASN A 699 45.94 -12.71 -1.98
CA ASN A 699 46.77 -12.05 -0.94
C ASN A 699 46.20 -11.62 0.42
N ALA A 700 46.80 -12.26 1.45
CA ALA A 700 46.95 -11.96 2.88
C ALA A 700 45.82 -12.39 3.83
#